data_AF-A0A8S1D853-F1
#
_entry.id   AF-A0A8S1D853-F1
#
_cell.length_a   1.000
_cell.length_b   1.000
_cell.length_c   1.000
_cell.angle_alpha   90.00
_cell.angle_beta   90.00
_cell.angle_gamma   90.00
#
_symmetry.space_group_name_H-M   'P 1'
#
loop_
_entity.id
_entity.type
_entity.pdbx_description
1 polymer ?
#
loop_
_entity_poly.entity_id
_entity_poly.type
_entity_poly.pdbx_seq_one_letter_code
_entity_poly.pdbx_strand_id
1 'polypeptide(L)'
;MVRYALAAGTAVSLVRTGSQSRRDPGALRSSPIVRRGKFRVCRGCETVWGHKHPGGLFFRLFCDPAIAMEWWCVIGALLLVQATTLTAQSAVTLNKSGYDGLVISIGENVPHAECSSIVENLKTMMTDASRDLNNALKGRAFFRSASVLFPSSWPDDCGQHVEPASGEMTTRADVRIMPQHLIFGENLWTQQSQGCGKPGDFISIPYTKLTYPANLGRAFVKEWAKLRYGVFDESGIEGDVVYPLCYFDERDGAARVSGCSDKYVNTDGICSGQNVTAYSLKSTTDGLTRLLVPQDATSSIMFAHTSPDVTNFCNHNNHNRYAPTKQNAMCDRLSVMEVILEHKDLKNIPIGEEPYFGDTTPVLKFKREKLTRYVFVIEDTNNMASRESWNFLRDAIKMVVLDLSETTEVGIVTVVGTHKNNTKSTIQLRPLVPLNTWENRQKVSSVLPFSPGDGAEQHNGEQGSSCLDCGVSVAIDMLTKHGKQGGNSVIVLVAPGTDRVNELKNLGNVAKSQSIRIATVTYPQIARSTYSSLDSLAHATGAPAFTVMEKRQNHEKSFFDSYFELTQAFLAITNEFYQGDRSKLRVQIHRKKVAENSARQETGTFFVPQGLGEPSQVLVYIHNPQNTLLKTVTLKSPSHRIYNQRSEELLHLRVFENNAVLNESGTWTYTFDQHPGSNQPHFIVVSATPKSSDQWEAPVVARFFTSSLELDEQSDPLVLYAEVKQGDWPVMAANVVVTVTMLHNNTNSFEKRITLLDTGSGDPDITQNDGIYSRYFTPDEKSSAGTYRLIFSPFFITMTNDDHKKSRRSTNFLQ
;
A
#
# COMPACT_ATOMS: atom_id res chain seq x y z
N MET A 1 -29.28 49.09 4.22
CA MET A 1 -30.00 50.15 4.98
C MET A 1 -29.65 50.01 6.47
N VAL A 2 -29.50 51.13 7.19
CA VAL A 2 -29.62 51.33 8.67
C VAL A 2 -28.89 50.31 9.59
N ARG A 3 -27.74 50.60 10.26
CA ARG A 3 -27.38 51.57 11.35
C ARG A 3 -27.86 51.26 12.78
N TYR A 4 -26.94 51.54 13.73
CA TYR A 4 -27.03 51.66 15.23
C TYR A 4 -27.00 50.35 16.05
N ALA A 5 -26.46 50.26 17.27
CA ALA A 5 -25.50 51.08 18.08
C ALA A 5 -24.75 50.11 19.05
N LEU A 6 -23.51 50.31 19.56
CA LEU A 6 -22.91 51.34 20.45
C LEU A 6 -23.55 51.54 21.84
N ALA A 7 -22.90 51.01 22.89
CA ALA A 7 -22.84 51.59 24.25
C ALA A 7 -21.66 50.97 25.04
N ALA A 8 -21.04 51.76 25.93
CA ALA A 8 -19.91 51.35 26.79
C ALA A 8 -20.29 51.50 28.29
N GLY A 9 -19.49 50.93 29.19
CA GLY A 9 -19.68 51.11 30.64
C GLY A 9 -18.54 50.52 31.47
N THR A 10 -17.97 51.30 32.39
CA THR A 10 -16.75 50.98 33.15
C THR A 10 -16.91 51.10 34.67
N ALA A 11 -16.13 50.29 35.39
CA ALA A 11 -15.42 50.60 36.66
C ALA A 11 -16.06 50.35 38.06
N VAL A 12 -15.15 50.05 39.02
CA VAL A 12 -15.20 50.24 40.50
C VAL A 12 -16.12 49.28 41.32
N SER A 13 -15.79 48.80 42.54
CA SER A 13 -14.55 48.61 43.34
C SER A 13 -14.89 47.86 44.67
N LEU A 14 -13.90 47.71 45.58
CA LEU A 14 -13.93 47.25 46.99
C LEU A 14 -13.96 45.73 47.28
N VAL A 15 -13.38 45.18 48.37
CA VAL A 15 -12.13 45.44 49.17
C VAL A 15 -12.13 44.51 50.41
N ARG A 16 -11.02 43.81 50.74
CA ARG A 16 -10.42 43.70 52.11
C ARG A 16 -9.22 42.74 52.28
N THR A 17 -8.07 43.33 52.65
CA THR A 17 -7.08 42.97 53.72
C THR A 17 -6.50 41.54 53.86
N GLY A 18 -5.19 41.35 54.14
CA GLY A 18 -4.07 42.32 54.21
C GLY A 18 -2.77 41.80 54.90
N SER A 19 -1.73 42.66 54.89
CA SER A 19 -0.44 42.61 55.66
C SER A 19 0.59 41.48 55.33
N GLN A 20 1.94 41.67 55.39
CA GLN A 20 2.77 42.78 55.90
C GLN A 20 4.24 42.80 55.35
N SER A 21 4.93 43.97 55.42
CA SER A 21 6.41 44.16 55.56
C SER A 21 7.37 43.98 54.33
N ARG A 22 7.83 45.05 53.63
CA ARG A 22 9.12 45.82 53.76
C ARG A 22 10.40 45.08 53.26
N ARG A 23 11.41 45.68 52.58
CA ARG A 23 11.79 47.08 52.19
C ARG A 23 12.78 47.08 50.98
N ASP A 24 12.58 48.04 50.05
CA ASP A 24 13.48 48.88 49.20
C ASP A 24 15.04 48.83 49.33
N PRO A 25 15.83 49.50 48.44
CA PRO A 25 15.85 49.43 46.96
C PRO A 25 17.30 49.54 46.36
N GLY A 26 17.45 49.57 45.02
CA GLY A 26 18.71 49.97 44.37
C GLY A 26 18.58 50.09 42.84
N ALA A 27 18.96 51.23 42.25
CA ALA A 27 18.60 51.57 40.87
C ALA A 27 19.74 52.23 40.06
N LEU A 28 19.48 52.32 38.73
CA LEU A 28 19.95 53.31 37.74
C LEU A 28 21.12 52.97 36.76
N ARG A 29 20.78 53.21 35.47
CA ARG A 29 21.63 53.64 34.33
C ARG A 29 22.56 52.58 33.68
N SER A 30 22.78 52.59 32.36
CA SER A 30 22.16 53.36 31.24
C SER A 30 22.45 52.70 29.87
N SER A 31 21.53 52.89 28.91
CA SER A 31 21.59 52.46 27.49
C SER A 31 22.41 53.46 26.62
N PRO A 32 22.36 53.41 25.26
CA PRO A 32 22.75 52.35 24.30
C PRO A 32 23.72 52.90 23.19
N ILE A 33 23.83 52.22 22.02
CA ILE A 33 23.99 52.75 20.61
C ILE A 33 25.06 52.07 19.72
N VAL A 34 24.60 51.28 18.75
CA VAL A 34 24.90 51.29 17.28
C VAL A 34 26.32 51.65 16.76
N ARG A 35 26.98 50.74 16.00
CA ARG A 35 27.13 50.85 14.50
C ARG A 35 27.80 49.65 13.79
N ARG A 36 27.67 49.66 12.46
CA ARG A 36 28.12 48.68 11.45
C ARG A 36 29.65 48.57 11.28
N GLY A 37 30.14 47.43 10.78
CA GLY A 37 31.46 47.32 10.12
C GLY A 37 31.69 45.96 9.43
N LYS A 38 31.91 45.93 8.11
CA LYS A 38 32.39 44.75 7.35
C LYS A 38 33.91 44.79 7.22
N PHE A 39 34.63 43.67 7.34
CA PHE A 39 35.85 43.29 6.58
C PHE A 39 36.05 41.77 6.81
N ARG A 40 36.17 40.86 5.83
CA ARG A 40 37.08 40.62 4.68
C ARG A 40 38.34 39.81 5.04
N VAL A 41 38.31 38.54 4.60
CA VAL A 41 39.38 37.55 4.33
C VAL A 41 40.85 38.01 4.44
N CYS A 42 41.69 37.23 5.17
CA CYS A 42 42.99 36.75 4.68
C CYS A 42 43.58 35.58 5.51
N ARG A 43 44.59 34.92 4.90
CA ARG A 43 45.28 33.68 5.34
C ARG A 43 46.30 33.93 6.47
N GLY A 44 46.76 32.85 7.12
CA GLY A 44 48.09 32.79 7.75
C GLY A 44 48.21 31.76 8.88
N CYS A 45 49.09 30.77 8.72
CA CYS A 45 49.53 29.93 9.83
C CYS A 45 50.62 30.64 10.63
N GLU A 46 50.63 30.45 11.95
CA GLU A 46 51.87 30.41 12.72
C GLU A 46 51.67 29.55 13.99
N THR A 47 52.71 28.80 14.37
CA THR A 47 52.70 27.83 15.47
C THR A 47 53.73 28.22 16.53
N VAL A 48 53.36 28.14 17.80
CA VAL A 48 54.32 28.14 18.93
C VAL A 48 53.98 27.01 19.89
N TRP A 49 55.01 26.24 20.27
CA TRP A 49 54.92 25.05 21.12
C TRP A 49 55.13 25.36 22.61
N GLY A 50 54.58 24.51 23.48
CA GLY A 50 54.80 24.56 24.94
C GLY A 50 54.57 23.21 25.62
N HIS A 51 55.66 22.47 25.86
CA HIS A 51 55.80 21.21 26.63
C HIS A 51 54.96 21.12 27.95
N LYS A 52 54.64 19.94 28.53
CA LYS A 52 55.47 18.71 28.70
C LYS A 52 54.65 17.43 29.06
N HIS A 53 55.27 16.26 28.78
CA HIS A 53 54.85 14.84 28.94
C HIS A 53 54.93 14.28 30.39
N PRO A 54 54.72 12.96 30.71
CA PRO A 54 54.60 11.72 29.88
C PRO A 54 53.43 10.75 30.24
N GLY A 55 53.20 9.60 29.58
CA GLY A 55 53.81 8.89 28.42
C GLY A 55 52.86 7.75 27.95
N GLY A 56 52.83 7.31 26.68
CA GLY A 56 53.67 6.28 26.02
C GLY A 56 52.76 5.12 25.57
N LEU A 57 52.85 4.45 24.40
CA LEU A 57 53.95 4.10 23.48
C LEU A 57 53.52 4.17 21.98
N PHE A 58 54.49 4.46 21.08
CA PHE A 58 54.77 3.95 19.71
C PHE A 58 53.65 3.49 18.72
N PHE A 59 53.79 3.57 17.38
CA PHE A 59 54.96 3.71 16.49
C PHE A 59 54.66 4.62 15.26
N ARG A 60 55.71 5.16 14.60
CA ARG A 60 55.64 5.95 13.35
C ARG A 60 55.62 5.05 12.09
N LEU A 61 55.18 5.60 10.95
CA LEU A 61 55.78 5.35 9.63
C LEU A 61 55.60 6.55 8.67
N PHE A 62 56.45 6.63 7.64
CA PHE A 62 56.61 7.76 6.70
C PHE A 62 55.83 7.56 5.40
N CYS A 63 55.62 8.65 4.65
CA CYS A 63 55.34 8.61 3.21
C CYS A 63 56.64 8.72 2.41
N ASP A 64 56.79 7.90 1.36
CA ASP A 64 57.37 8.30 0.06
C ASP A 64 56.91 7.31 -1.04
N PRO A 65 56.77 7.70 -2.32
CA PRO A 65 55.98 6.95 -3.29
C PRO A 65 56.80 6.06 -4.24
N ALA A 66 56.55 4.74 -4.20
CA ALA A 66 56.84 3.82 -5.30
C ALA A 66 55.96 2.56 -5.18
N ILE A 67 55.78 1.83 -6.29
CA ILE A 67 54.99 0.58 -6.39
C ILE A 67 53.47 0.80 -6.27
N ALA A 68 52.91 1.45 -7.30
CA ALA A 68 51.49 1.42 -7.59
C ALA A 68 51.22 0.53 -8.81
N MET A 69 51.28 -0.80 -8.62
CA MET A 69 50.76 -1.83 -9.53
C MET A 69 50.49 -3.10 -8.72
N GLU A 70 49.45 -3.85 -9.11
CA GLU A 70 48.96 -5.08 -8.46
C GLU A 70 48.50 -4.92 -6.99
N TRP A 71 47.23 -4.52 -6.78
CA TRP A 71 46.32 -4.97 -5.68
C TRP A 71 44.92 -4.32 -5.88
N TRP A 72 44.30 -4.50 -7.06
CA TRP A 72 43.00 -3.89 -7.42
C TRP A 72 41.94 -4.92 -7.88
N CYS A 73 42.00 -6.16 -7.39
CA CYS A 73 41.11 -7.27 -7.84
C CYS A 73 40.35 -8.01 -6.72
N VAL A 74 40.28 -7.51 -5.47
CA VAL A 74 39.60 -8.24 -4.36
C VAL A 74 38.59 -7.39 -3.56
N ILE A 75 38.38 -6.10 -3.89
CA ILE A 75 37.30 -5.28 -3.32
C ILE A 75 36.36 -4.84 -4.45
N GLY A 76 35.74 -5.83 -5.10
CA GLY A 76 34.84 -5.66 -6.25
C GLY A 76 33.64 -6.61 -6.26
N ALA A 77 33.35 -7.26 -5.13
CA ALA A 77 32.21 -8.14 -4.95
C ALA A 77 31.65 -8.01 -3.52
N LEU A 78 30.34 -8.22 -3.36
CA LEU A 78 29.57 -8.15 -2.09
C LEU A 78 29.30 -6.74 -1.51
N LEU A 79 28.77 -5.84 -2.33
CA LEU A 79 27.75 -4.88 -1.88
C LEU A 79 26.56 -4.88 -2.84
N LEU A 80 25.62 -5.79 -2.59
CA LEU A 80 24.29 -5.82 -3.19
C LEU A 80 23.25 -5.74 -2.06
N VAL A 81 23.12 -4.55 -1.48
CA VAL A 81 21.95 -4.22 -0.65
C VAL A 81 20.80 -3.94 -1.61
N GLN A 82 19.94 -4.93 -1.85
CA GLN A 82 18.68 -4.70 -2.54
C GLN A 82 17.71 -4.01 -1.58
N ALA A 83 17.60 -2.69 -1.69
CA ALA A 83 16.48 -1.96 -1.10
C ALA A 83 15.18 -2.43 -1.80
N THR A 84 14.45 -3.35 -1.16
CA THR A 84 13.19 -3.91 -1.67
C THR A 84 12.08 -2.88 -1.57
N THR A 85 11.82 -2.18 -2.66
CA THR A 85 10.74 -1.19 -2.74
C THR A 85 9.37 -1.83 -2.76
N LEU A 86 8.45 -1.25 -1.99
CA LEU A 86 7.09 -1.72 -1.77
C LEU A 86 6.14 -1.26 -2.89
N THR A 87 5.96 -2.11 -3.90
CA THR A 87 4.66 -2.28 -4.58
C THR A 87 4.27 -3.76 -4.47
N ALA A 88 3.12 -4.17 -5.02
CA ALA A 88 2.91 -5.58 -5.31
C ALA A 88 3.96 -6.00 -6.34
N GLN A 89 5.11 -6.52 -5.88
CA GLN A 89 6.29 -6.74 -6.70
C GLN A 89 5.91 -7.60 -7.91
N SER A 90 5.83 -6.96 -9.09
CA SER A 90 5.36 -7.57 -10.33
C SER A 90 6.07 -8.91 -10.53
N ALA A 91 5.27 -9.96 -10.76
CA ALA A 91 5.79 -11.30 -11.02
C ALA A 91 6.58 -11.37 -12.34
N VAL A 92 6.58 -10.30 -13.13
CA VAL A 92 7.30 -10.20 -14.38
C VAL A 92 8.80 -10.36 -14.18
N THR A 93 9.38 -11.33 -14.87
CA THR A 93 10.81 -11.61 -14.93
C THR A 93 11.30 -11.55 -16.38
N LEU A 94 12.48 -10.99 -16.60
CA LEU A 94 13.17 -11.06 -17.89
C LEU A 94 14.12 -12.27 -17.88
N ASN A 95 14.04 -13.12 -18.90
CA ASN A 95 14.91 -14.30 -19.03
C ASN A 95 15.16 -14.55 -20.53
N LYS A 96 16.42 -14.50 -20.99
CA LYS A 96 16.82 -14.57 -22.41
C LYS A 96 16.00 -13.61 -23.28
N SER A 97 16.02 -12.32 -22.92
CA SER A 97 15.23 -11.24 -23.53
C SER A 97 13.69 -11.40 -23.55
N GLY A 98 13.11 -12.49 -23.06
CA GLY A 98 11.66 -12.65 -22.99
C GLY A 98 11.13 -12.32 -21.59
N TYR A 99 10.16 -11.40 -21.51
CA TYR A 99 9.36 -11.15 -20.32
C TYR A 99 8.29 -12.24 -20.17
N ASP A 100 8.29 -12.91 -19.03
CA ASP A 100 7.24 -13.84 -18.58
C ASP A 100 6.61 -13.35 -17.28
N GLY A 101 5.39 -13.80 -16.99
CA GLY A 101 4.72 -13.55 -15.71
C GLY A 101 3.86 -12.28 -15.68
N LEU A 102 3.62 -11.65 -16.84
CA LEU A 102 2.73 -10.50 -16.97
C LEU A 102 1.28 -10.92 -16.71
N VAL A 103 0.58 -10.20 -15.85
CA VAL A 103 -0.84 -10.45 -15.52
C VAL A 103 -1.70 -9.32 -16.05
N ILE A 104 -2.65 -9.67 -16.92
CA ILE A 104 -3.66 -8.76 -17.48
C ILE A 104 -5.00 -9.18 -16.88
N SER A 105 -5.74 -8.28 -16.24
CA SER A 105 -7.11 -8.56 -15.76
C SER A 105 -8.16 -7.77 -16.54
N ILE A 106 -9.31 -8.39 -16.74
CA ILE A 106 -10.51 -7.74 -17.28
C ILE A 106 -11.48 -7.55 -16.11
N GLY A 107 -12.08 -6.37 -15.97
CA GLY A 107 -12.99 -6.05 -14.88
C GLY A 107 -14.37 -6.70 -15.00
N GLU A 108 -15.02 -6.97 -13.85
CA GLU A 108 -16.41 -7.46 -13.74
C GLU A 108 -17.48 -6.45 -14.23
N ASN A 109 -17.04 -5.27 -14.64
CA ASN A 109 -17.82 -4.20 -15.23
C ASN A 109 -17.59 -4.05 -16.75
N VAL A 110 -16.78 -4.93 -17.35
CA VAL A 110 -16.58 -4.97 -18.81
C VAL A 110 -17.66 -5.87 -19.45
N PRO A 111 -18.46 -5.39 -20.42
CA PRO A 111 -19.57 -6.15 -20.98
C PRO A 111 -19.16 -7.48 -21.63
N HIS A 112 -19.83 -8.58 -21.26
CA HIS A 112 -19.55 -9.90 -21.88
C HIS A 112 -19.87 -9.94 -23.38
N ALA A 113 -20.76 -9.07 -23.87
CA ALA A 113 -21.20 -9.04 -25.27
C ALA A 113 -20.07 -8.69 -26.25
N GLU A 114 -18.99 -8.08 -25.75
CA GLU A 114 -17.83 -7.65 -26.54
C GLU A 114 -16.62 -8.57 -26.34
N CYS A 115 -16.75 -9.68 -25.59
CA CYS A 115 -15.61 -10.46 -25.14
C CYS A 115 -14.72 -11.00 -26.27
N SER A 116 -15.32 -11.44 -27.39
CA SER A 116 -14.59 -11.92 -28.56
C SER A 116 -13.71 -10.83 -29.17
N SER A 117 -14.27 -9.64 -29.41
CA SER A 117 -13.53 -8.50 -29.98
C SER A 117 -12.42 -8.03 -29.04
N ILE A 118 -12.70 -7.92 -27.74
CA ILE A 118 -11.72 -7.52 -26.73
C ILE A 118 -10.54 -8.50 -26.69
N VAL A 119 -10.81 -9.81 -26.73
CA VAL A 119 -9.77 -10.86 -26.71
C VAL A 119 -8.93 -10.86 -28.01
N GLU A 120 -9.54 -10.65 -29.17
CA GLU A 120 -8.83 -10.59 -30.46
C GLU A 120 -7.96 -9.32 -30.60
N ASN A 121 -8.50 -8.16 -30.23
CA ASN A 121 -7.77 -6.90 -30.25
C ASN A 121 -6.67 -6.87 -29.16
N LEU A 122 -6.88 -7.52 -28.01
CA LEU A 122 -5.83 -7.72 -26.99
C LEU A 122 -4.67 -8.56 -27.51
N LYS A 123 -4.94 -9.67 -28.24
CA LYS A 123 -3.90 -10.47 -28.90
C LYS A 123 -3.09 -9.63 -29.90
N THR A 124 -3.79 -8.83 -30.70
CA THR A 124 -3.18 -7.95 -31.70
C THR A 124 -2.29 -6.89 -31.03
N MET A 125 -2.83 -6.15 -30.04
CA MET A 125 -2.08 -5.16 -29.27
C MET A 125 -0.83 -5.75 -28.61
N MET A 126 -0.94 -6.91 -27.95
CA MET A 126 0.20 -7.54 -27.29
C MET A 126 1.27 -8.00 -28.29
N THR A 127 0.87 -8.45 -29.48
CA THR A 127 1.79 -8.82 -30.56
C THR A 127 2.54 -7.59 -31.10
N ASP A 128 1.82 -6.51 -31.40
CA ASP A 128 2.40 -5.24 -31.84
C ASP A 128 3.33 -4.66 -30.76
N ALA A 129 2.89 -4.59 -29.51
CA ALA A 129 3.67 -4.08 -28.39
C ALA A 129 4.96 -4.88 -28.13
N SER A 130 4.92 -6.20 -28.32
CA SER A 130 6.11 -7.06 -28.16
C SER A 130 7.17 -6.78 -29.21
N ARG A 131 6.76 -6.64 -30.48
CA ARG A 131 7.62 -6.22 -31.59
C ARG A 131 8.17 -4.81 -31.36
N ASP A 132 7.31 -3.88 -30.98
CA ASP A 132 7.66 -2.46 -30.81
C ASP A 132 8.63 -2.26 -29.62
N LEU A 133 8.45 -3.00 -28.51
CA LEU A 133 9.39 -3.04 -27.38
C LEU A 133 10.74 -3.63 -27.79
N ASN A 134 10.73 -4.73 -28.55
CA ASN A 134 11.94 -5.37 -29.05
C ASN A 134 12.78 -4.41 -29.91
N ASN A 135 12.12 -3.70 -30.83
CA ASN A 135 12.76 -2.68 -31.66
C ASN A 135 13.33 -1.54 -30.82
N ALA A 136 12.53 -0.94 -29.93
CA ALA A 136 12.93 0.18 -29.09
C ALA A 136 14.12 -0.14 -28.16
N LEU A 137 14.21 -1.39 -27.71
CA LEU A 137 15.28 -1.90 -26.84
C LEU A 137 16.37 -2.67 -27.61
N LYS A 138 16.37 -2.62 -28.94
CA LYS A 138 17.37 -3.23 -29.84
C LYS A 138 17.61 -4.72 -29.55
N GLY A 139 16.53 -5.48 -29.45
CA GLY A 139 16.52 -6.93 -29.21
C GLY A 139 16.68 -7.36 -27.74
N ARG A 140 16.84 -6.43 -26.79
CA ARG A 140 17.15 -6.76 -25.38
C ARG A 140 15.96 -7.28 -24.58
N ALA A 141 14.73 -6.85 -24.90
CA ALA A 141 13.52 -7.34 -24.24
C ALA A 141 12.31 -7.36 -25.18
N PHE A 142 11.42 -8.35 -25.01
CA PHE A 142 10.12 -8.48 -25.68
C PHE A 142 9.13 -9.20 -24.75
N PHE A 143 7.83 -9.20 -25.03
CA PHE A 143 6.85 -9.98 -24.26
C PHE A 143 6.81 -11.42 -24.78
N ARG A 144 7.18 -12.40 -23.93
CA ARG A 144 7.13 -13.83 -24.28
C ARG A 144 5.82 -14.46 -23.85
N SER A 145 5.32 -14.16 -22.66
CA SER A 145 4.03 -14.71 -22.18
C SER A 145 3.29 -13.80 -21.20
N ALA A 146 1.97 -13.91 -21.20
CA ALA A 146 1.10 -13.24 -20.25
C ALA A 146 -0.11 -14.11 -19.88
N SER A 147 -0.57 -13.98 -18.63
CA SER A 147 -1.81 -14.58 -18.13
C SER A 147 -2.93 -13.52 -18.17
N VAL A 148 -4.03 -13.83 -18.85
CA VAL A 148 -5.22 -12.97 -18.96
C VAL A 148 -6.32 -13.52 -18.05
N LEU A 149 -6.66 -12.78 -16.99
CA LEU A 149 -7.75 -13.11 -16.07
C LEU A 149 -9.09 -12.65 -16.63
N PHE A 150 -9.98 -13.61 -16.88
CA PHE A 150 -11.37 -13.37 -17.25
C PHE A 150 -12.23 -13.07 -16.01
N PRO A 151 -13.25 -12.20 -16.14
CA PRO A 151 -14.24 -11.99 -15.10
C PRO A 151 -15.03 -13.27 -14.82
N SER A 152 -15.62 -13.36 -13.63
CA SER A 152 -16.57 -14.43 -13.27
C SER A 152 -17.92 -14.27 -13.97
N SER A 153 -18.26 -13.05 -14.40
CA SER A 153 -19.46 -12.72 -15.18
C SER A 153 -19.38 -13.07 -16.67
N TRP A 154 -18.19 -13.37 -17.20
CA TRP A 154 -18.01 -13.76 -18.61
C TRP A 154 -18.24 -15.27 -18.80
N PRO A 155 -18.81 -15.71 -19.95
CA PRO A 155 -18.96 -17.13 -20.24
C PRO A 155 -17.61 -17.80 -20.54
N ASP A 156 -17.58 -19.14 -20.49
CA ASP A 156 -16.36 -19.92 -20.75
C ASP A 156 -15.95 -19.97 -22.22
N ASP A 157 -16.87 -19.65 -23.14
CA ASP A 157 -16.76 -19.87 -24.58
C ASP A 157 -16.49 -18.59 -25.40
N CYS A 158 -15.83 -17.58 -24.80
CA CYS A 158 -15.27 -16.41 -25.50
C CYS A 158 -14.08 -16.76 -26.44
N GLY A 159 -14.17 -17.90 -27.14
CA GLY A 159 -13.22 -18.41 -28.13
C GLY A 159 -11.91 -18.97 -27.57
N GLN A 160 -11.74 -19.06 -26.24
CA GLN A 160 -10.48 -19.46 -25.59
C GLN A 160 -10.69 -20.62 -24.61
N HIS A 161 -9.65 -21.42 -24.39
CA HIS A 161 -9.62 -22.36 -23.28
C HIS A 161 -9.21 -21.62 -22.00
N VAL A 162 -10.08 -21.62 -20.99
CA VAL A 162 -9.86 -20.93 -19.71
C VAL A 162 -9.42 -21.92 -18.63
N GLU A 163 -8.20 -21.76 -18.11
CA GLU A 163 -7.67 -22.58 -17.01
C GLU A 163 -7.82 -21.90 -15.64
N PRO A 164 -7.71 -22.62 -14.50
CA PRO A 164 -7.70 -21.98 -13.19
C PRO A 164 -6.47 -21.08 -12.98
N ALA A 165 -6.65 -19.91 -12.37
CA ALA A 165 -5.55 -19.07 -11.91
C ALA A 165 -4.65 -19.83 -10.92
N SER A 166 -3.33 -19.62 -11.03
CA SER A 166 -2.31 -20.34 -10.26
C SER A 166 -1.23 -19.42 -9.69
N GLY A 167 -1.66 -18.25 -9.22
CA GLY A 167 -0.85 -17.23 -8.57
C GLY A 167 -1.36 -15.83 -8.91
N GLU A 168 -1.89 -15.68 -10.12
CA GLU A 168 -2.43 -14.45 -10.66
C GLU A 168 -3.63 -13.94 -9.84
N MET A 169 -3.75 -12.62 -9.71
CA MET A 169 -4.88 -11.97 -9.05
C MET A 169 -5.26 -10.66 -9.73
N THR A 170 -6.56 -10.39 -9.81
CA THR A 170 -7.12 -9.16 -10.40
C THR A 170 -6.62 -7.89 -9.70
N THR A 171 -6.50 -7.91 -8.36
CA THR A 171 -5.99 -6.78 -7.55
C THR A 171 -4.51 -6.48 -7.73
N ARG A 172 -3.77 -7.40 -8.35
CA ARG A 172 -2.32 -7.35 -8.53
C ARG A 172 -1.92 -7.53 -9.99
N ALA A 173 -2.86 -7.35 -10.90
CA ALA A 173 -2.61 -7.37 -12.33
C ALA A 173 -1.80 -6.14 -12.73
N ASP A 174 -0.75 -6.36 -13.52
CA ASP A 174 0.11 -5.34 -14.11
C ASP A 174 -0.68 -4.45 -15.10
N VAL A 175 -1.70 -5.03 -15.75
CA VAL A 175 -2.58 -4.36 -16.73
C VAL A 175 -4.03 -4.63 -16.36
N ARG A 176 -4.87 -3.59 -16.33
CA ARG A 176 -6.30 -3.68 -16.01
C ARG A 176 -7.15 -3.12 -17.15
N ILE A 177 -7.96 -3.97 -17.76
CA ILE A 177 -8.94 -3.62 -18.78
C ILE A 177 -10.25 -3.28 -18.07
N MET A 178 -10.59 -2.00 -18.03
CA MET A 178 -11.67 -1.43 -17.22
C MET A 178 -12.51 -0.43 -18.04
N PRO A 179 -13.63 0.11 -17.53
CA PRO A 179 -14.30 1.27 -18.10
C PRO A 179 -13.40 2.51 -18.19
N GLN A 180 -13.81 3.46 -19.04
CA GLN A 180 -13.12 4.73 -19.30
C GLN A 180 -12.95 5.55 -18.02
N HIS A 181 -11.75 6.08 -17.75
CA HIS A 181 -11.50 6.88 -16.55
C HIS A 181 -12.04 8.32 -16.70
N LEU A 182 -12.78 8.85 -15.72
CA LEU A 182 -13.29 10.22 -15.67
C LEU A 182 -12.22 11.30 -15.92
N ILE A 183 -11.00 11.10 -15.40
CA ILE A 183 -9.91 12.08 -15.52
C ILE A 183 -9.04 11.82 -16.76
N PHE A 184 -8.67 10.56 -17.02
CA PHE A 184 -7.72 10.21 -18.10
C PHE A 184 -8.41 9.93 -19.44
N GLY A 185 -9.75 9.91 -19.45
CA GLY A 185 -10.57 9.67 -20.62
C GLY A 185 -10.31 8.28 -21.22
N GLU A 186 -10.24 8.23 -22.55
CA GLU A 186 -10.01 6.99 -23.29
C GLU A 186 -8.54 6.58 -23.39
N ASN A 187 -7.61 7.37 -22.85
CA ASN A 187 -6.19 7.10 -23.02
C ASN A 187 -5.74 5.92 -22.13
N LEU A 188 -4.77 5.15 -22.62
CA LEU A 188 -4.03 4.23 -21.76
C LEU A 188 -3.17 5.06 -20.80
N TRP A 189 -3.12 4.68 -19.53
CA TRP A 189 -2.36 5.41 -18.51
C TRP A 189 -1.79 4.46 -17.47
N THR A 190 -0.68 4.87 -16.85
CA THR A 190 0.00 4.12 -15.79
C THR A 190 -0.17 4.84 -14.45
N GLN A 191 -0.70 4.14 -13.44
CA GLN A 191 -0.60 4.59 -12.05
C GLN A 191 0.87 4.47 -11.63
N GLN A 192 1.48 5.57 -11.19
CA GLN A 192 2.82 5.59 -10.61
C GLN A 192 2.75 6.34 -9.29
N SER A 193 3.02 5.65 -8.18
CA SER A 193 3.11 6.26 -6.84
C SER A 193 4.53 6.68 -6.46
N GLN A 194 5.57 6.16 -7.14
CA GLN A 194 6.97 6.33 -6.75
C GLN A 194 7.80 7.14 -7.77
N GLY A 195 8.90 7.73 -7.31
CA GLY A 195 9.85 8.49 -8.13
C GLY A 195 10.65 7.64 -9.15
N CYS A 196 11.65 8.27 -9.77
CA CYS A 196 12.35 7.70 -10.92
C CYS A 196 13.07 6.37 -10.64
N GLY A 197 13.06 5.47 -11.63
CA GLY A 197 13.69 4.16 -11.55
C GLY A 197 12.94 3.16 -10.66
N LYS A 198 11.82 3.57 -10.05
CA LYS A 198 10.93 2.70 -9.26
C LYS A 198 9.73 2.27 -10.12
N PRO A 199 9.29 1.00 -10.05
CA PRO A 199 8.17 0.54 -10.87
C PRO A 199 6.87 1.27 -10.49
N GLY A 200 5.99 1.45 -11.49
CA GLY A 200 4.61 1.86 -11.28
C GLY A 200 3.76 0.77 -10.64
N ASP A 201 2.48 1.07 -10.46
CA ASP A 201 1.52 0.24 -9.74
C ASP A 201 0.67 -0.64 -10.66
N PHE A 202 0.16 -0.08 -11.77
CA PHE A 202 -0.53 -0.81 -12.86
C PHE A 202 -0.75 0.09 -14.09
N ILE A 203 -0.95 -0.51 -15.26
CA ILE A 203 -1.47 0.13 -16.47
C ILE A 203 -3.00 -0.06 -16.52
N SER A 204 -3.74 0.99 -16.85
CA SER A 204 -5.17 0.94 -17.13
C SER A 204 -5.41 1.09 -18.62
N ILE A 205 -6.30 0.24 -19.16
CA ILE A 205 -6.73 0.26 -20.56
C ILE A 205 -8.26 0.35 -20.58
N PRO A 206 -8.84 1.44 -21.11
CA PRO A 206 -10.28 1.49 -21.36
C PRO A 206 -10.71 0.38 -22.33
N TYR A 207 -11.67 -0.46 -21.96
CA TYR A 207 -12.10 -1.60 -22.79
C TYR A 207 -12.59 -1.16 -24.19
N THR A 208 -13.10 0.07 -24.29
CA THR A 208 -13.53 0.72 -25.54
C THR A 208 -12.39 0.94 -26.55
N LYS A 209 -11.12 0.87 -26.14
CA LYS A 209 -9.97 0.82 -27.06
C LYS A 209 -9.73 -0.58 -27.65
N LEU A 210 -10.33 -1.63 -27.09
CA LEU A 210 -10.22 -3.02 -27.52
C LEU A 210 -11.50 -3.54 -28.18
N THR A 211 -12.55 -2.73 -28.35
CA THR A 211 -13.77 -3.12 -29.07
C THR A 211 -13.60 -3.07 -30.59
N TYR A 212 -12.69 -2.24 -31.10
CA TYR A 212 -12.37 -2.10 -32.51
C TYR A 212 -10.86 -2.28 -32.75
N PRO A 213 -10.43 -2.80 -33.92
CA PRO A 213 -9.02 -2.93 -34.26
C PRO A 213 -8.30 -1.57 -34.24
N ALA A 214 -7.28 -1.45 -33.39
CA ALA A 214 -6.46 -0.26 -33.25
C ALA A 214 -4.99 -0.64 -33.03
N ASN A 215 -4.05 0.08 -33.66
CA ASN A 215 -2.64 -0.09 -33.37
C ASN A 215 -2.31 0.63 -32.05
N LEU A 216 -2.32 -0.15 -30.98
CA LEU A 216 -2.02 0.27 -29.61
C LEU A 216 -0.61 -0.13 -29.16
N GLY A 217 0.20 -0.77 -30.02
CA GLY A 217 1.50 -1.34 -29.67
C GLY A 217 2.42 -0.35 -28.97
N ARG A 218 2.75 0.76 -29.63
CA ARG A 218 3.58 1.82 -29.04
C ARG A 218 2.95 2.57 -27.86
N ALA A 219 1.63 2.72 -27.83
CA ALA A 219 0.94 3.30 -26.67
C ALA A 219 1.11 2.41 -25.44
N PHE A 220 0.99 1.09 -25.61
CA PHE A 220 1.28 0.12 -24.56
C PHE A 220 2.76 0.11 -24.19
N VAL A 221 3.70 0.22 -25.14
CA VAL A 221 5.15 0.29 -24.85
C VAL A 221 5.52 1.54 -24.04
N LYS A 222 4.88 2.68 -24.32
CA LYS A 222 5.03 3.93 -23.55
C LYS A 222 4.62 3.73 -22.08
N GLU A 223 3.43 3.18 -21.85
CA GLU A 223 2.92 2.92 -20.50
C GLU A 223 3.63 1.74 -19.81
N TRP A 224 4.11 0.75 -20.57
CA TRP A 224 4.99 -0.31 -20.07
C TRP A 224 6.32 0.23 -19.55
N ALA A 225 6.92 1.21 -20.24
CA ALA A 225 8.16 1.81 -19.78
C ALA A 225 7.98 2.51 -18.42
N LYS A 226 6.87 3.23 -18.25
CA LYS A 226 6.46 3.84 -16.96
C LYS A 226 6.29 2.77 -15.87
N LEU A 227 5.52 1.72 -16.17
CA LEU A 227 5.23 0.64 -15.22
C LEU A 227 6.49 -0.12 -14.80
N ARG A 228 7.32 -0.55 -15.76
CA ARG A 228 8.43 -1.46 -15.49
C ARG A 228 9.71 -0.77 -15.06
N TYR A 229 10.04 0.38 -15.66
CA TYR A 229 11.34 1.03 -15.50
C TYR A 229 11.28 2.32 -14.67
N GLY A 230 10.09 2.83 -14.34
CA GLY A 230 9.97 4.05 -13.52
C GLY A 230 10.40 5.32 -14.25
N VAL A 231 10.11 5.41 -15.54
CA VAL A 231 10.29 6.63 -16.34
C VAL A 231 8.99 7.42 -16.41
N PHE A 232 9.07 8.66 -16.90
CA PHE A 232 7.93 9.57 -17.05
C PHE A 232 7.85 10.12 -18.48
N ASP A 233 6.78 10.85 -18.78
CA ASP A 233 6.60 11.48 -20.09
C ASP A 233 7.66 12.54 -20.39
N GLU A 234 8.13 12.52 -21.64
CA GLU A 234 9.04 13.53 -22.21
C GLU A 234 8.26 14.65 -22.92
N SER A 235 6.92 14.65 -22.84
CA SER A 235 6.02 15.72 -23.26
C SER A 235 5.64 16.64 -22.08
N GLY A 236 5.51 17.94 -22.35
CA GLY A 236 4.76 18.84 -21.47
C GLY A 236 3.24 18.70 -21.63
N ILE A 237 2.49 19.23 -20.67
CA ILE A 237 1.03 19.18 -20.56
C ILE A 237 0.46 20.59 -20.77
N GLU A 238 -0.66 20.69 -21.50
CA GLU A 238 -1.32 21.97 -21.74
C GLU A 238 -1.94 22.51 -20.44
N GLY A 239 -1.65 23.77 -20.10
CA GLY A 239 -2.16 24.43 -18.89
C GLY A 239 -1.46 24.04 -17.57
N ASP A 240 -0.56 23.06 -17.58
CA ASP A 240 0.25 22.70 -16.41
C ASP A 240 1.32 23.78 -16.14
N VAL A 241 1.53 24.11 -14.86
CA VAL A 241 2.47 25.15 -14.41
C VAL A 241 3.86 24.59 -14.11
N VAL A 242 3.94 23.30 -13.77
CA VAL A 242 5.17 22.58 -13.40
C VAL A 242 5.79 21.90 -14.63
N TYR A 243 4.94 21.29 -15.47
CA TYR A 243 5.32 20.56 -16.68
C TYR A 243 4.69 21.17 -17.94
N PRO A 244 4.85 22.48 -18.23
CA PRO A 244 4.11 23.17 -19.27
C PRO A 244 4.43 22.63 -20.68
N LEU A 245 3.42 22.58 -21.55
CA LEU A 245 3.56 22.25 -22.98
C LEU A 245 4.61 23.14 -23.68
N CYS A 246 4.73 24.40 -23.28
CA CYS A 246 5.65 25.39 -23.85
C CYS A 246 6.52 26.03 -22.78
N TYR A 247 7.80 26.23 -23.08
CA TYR A 247 8.78 26.88 -22.20
C TYR A 247 9.69 27.83 -22.99
N PHE A 248 10.35 28.76 -22.31
CA PHE A 248 11.42 29.57 -22.89
C PHE A 248 12.76 28.89 -22.62
N ASP A 249 13.54 28.61 -23.66
CA ASP A 249 14.85 28.00 -23.50
C ASP A 249 15.87 29.05 -23.02
N GLU A 250 16.49 28.81 -21.86
CA GLU A 250 17.41 29.77 -21.22
C GLU A 250 18.65 30.09 -22.07
N ARG A 251 18.95 29.28 -23.11
CA ARG A 251 20.14 29.45 -23.96
C ARG A 251 19.99 30.54 -25.01
N ASP A 252 18.78 30.75 -25.53
CA ASP A 252 18.50 31.72 -26.62
C ASP A 252 17.22 32.54 -26.41
N GLY A 253 16.43 32.26 -25.36
CA GLY A 253 15.17 32.93 -25.08
C GLY A 253 14.03 32.53 -26.03
N ALA A 254 14.21 31.52 -26.89
CA ALA A 254 13.17 31.09 -27.81
C ALA A 254 12.08 30.28 -27.09
N ALA A 255 10.82 30.52 -27.45
CA ALA A 255 9.71 29.69 -27.01
C ALA A 255 9.75 28.33 -27.73
N ARG A 256 9.76 27.23 -26.98
CA ARG A 256 9.88 25.86 -27.48
C ARG A 256 8.84 24.96 -26.84
N VAL A 257 8.45 23.90 -27.55
CA VAL A 257 7.63 22.83 -26.97
C VAL A 257 8.49 21.97 -26.04
N SER A 258 7.95 21.63 -24.87
CA SER A 258 8.51 20.62 -23.97
C SER A 258 8.34 19.23 -24.60
N GLY A 259 9.41 18.73 -25.22
CA GLY A 259 9.40 17.50 -26.00
C GLY A 259 10.80 16.91 -26.19
N CYS A 260 10.86 15.64 -26.59
CA CYS A 260 12.10 14.98 -27.00
C CYS A 260 11.98 14.29 -28.36
N SER A 261 12.96 14.54 -29.24
CA SER A 261 13.08 13.91 -30.55
C SER A 261 14.52 13.89 -31.04
N ASP A 262 14.84 12.96 -31.95
CA ASP A 262 16.05 12.93 -32.77
C ASP A 262 16.07 13.98 -33.89
N LYS A 263 14.95 14.67 -34.10
CA LYS A 263 14.77 15.75 -35.08
C LYS A 263 14.32 17.04 -34.38
N TYR A 264 14.30 18.14 -35.13
CA TYR A 264 13.76 19.40 -34.63
C TYR A 264 12.26 19.25 -34.36
N VAL A 265 11.85 19.48 -33.11
CA VAL A 265 10.43 19.54 -32.72
C VAL A 265 9.85 20.85 -33.25
N ASN A 266 8.89 20.75 -34.16
CA ASN A 266 8.27 21.91 -34.76
C ASN A 266 7.38 22.63 -33.73
N THR A 267 7.52 23.96 -33.68
CA THR A 267 6.81 24.81 -32.73
C THR A 267 5.65 25.58 -33.35
N ASP A 268 5.56 25.69 -34.69
CA ASP A 268 4.46 26.20 -35.53
C ASP A 268 3.55 27.30 -34.89
N GLY A 269 4.15 28.27 -34.20
CA GLY A 269 3.42 29.34 -33.50
C GLY A 269 2.62 28.91 -32.26
N ILE A 270 2.57 27.61 -31.91
CA ILE A 270 1.92 27.02 -30.74
C ILE A 270 2.37 27.73 -29.46
N CYS A 271 3.69 27.88 -29.29
CA CYS A 271 4.28 28.58 -28.14
C CYS A 271 4.38 30.10 -28.33
N SER A 272 3.77 30.67 -29.38
CA SER A 272 3.83 32.11 -29.70
C SER A 272 2.49 32.84 -29.58
N GLY A 273 1.43 32.17 -29.11
CA GLY A 273 0.14 32.80 -28.79
C GLY A 273 -0.64 33.34 -29.99
N GLN A 274 -0.29 32.96 -31.22
CA GLN A 274 -1.16 33.20 -32.37
C GLN A 274 -2.39 32.29 -32.27
N ASN A 275 -3.55 32.77 -32.74
CA ASN A 275 -4.78 31.95 -32.78
C ASN A 275 -4.60 30.77 -33.74
N VAL A 276 -4.15 29.63 -33.22
CA VAL A 276 -3.91 28.40 -33.99
C VAL A 276 -5.24 27.72 -34.35
N THR A 277 -6.02 28.40 -35.18
CA THR A 277 -7.30 27.94 -35.73
C THR A 277 -7.16 26.70 -36.63
N ALA A 278 -5.94 26.33 -37.01
CA ALA A 278 -5.61 25.07 -37.68
C ALA A 278 -5.54 23.85 -36.72
N TYR A 279 -5.30 24.08 -35.42
CA TYR A 279 -5.21 23.01 -34.41
C TYR A 279 -6.49 22.88 -33.58
N SER A 280 -7.55 23.62 -33.93
CA SER A 280 -8.90 23.47 -33.37
C SER A 280 -9.63 22.26 -33.96
N LEU A 281 -9.06 21.08 -33.73
CA LEU A 281 -9.76 19.80 -33.82
C LEU A 281 -9.82 19.20 -32.43
N LYS A 282 -10.88 18.42 -32.18
CA LYS A 282 -11.12 17.66 -30.94
C LYS A 282 -10.18 16.46 -30.84
N SER A 283 -8.89 16.70 -31.00
CA SER A 283 -7.82 15.71 -30.92
C SER A 283 -7.40 15.55 -29.47
N THR A 284 -7.21 14.31 -29.03
CA THR A 284 -6.41 14.04 -27.83
C THR A 284 -5.00 14.60 -28.02
N THR A 285 -4.31 14.87 -26.91
CA THR A 285 -2.90 15.29 -26.86
C THR A 285 -1.99 14.40 -27.73
N ASP A 286 -2.30 13.11 -27.82
CA ASP A 286 -1.58 12.14 -28.64
C ASP A 286 -1.66 12.41 -30.15
N GLY A 287 -2.73 13.03 -30.66
CA GLY A 287 -2.80 13.45 -32.06
C GLY A 287 -2.05 14.75 -32.34
N LEU A 288 -1.88 15.61 -31.32
CA LEU A 288 -1.09 16.83 -31.42
C LEU A 288 0.41 16.51 -31.57
N THR A 289 0.96 15.62 -30.72
CA THR A 289 2.41 15.32 -30.71
C THR A 289 2.92 14.73 -32.02
N ARG A 290 2.09 13.99 -32.77
CA ARG A 290 2.41 13.53 -34.14
C ARG A 290 2.67 14.68 -35.11
N LEU A 291 2.02 15.84 -34.94
CA LEU A 291 2.21 17.01 -35.80
C LEU A 291 3.44 17.84 -35.40
N LEU A 292 4.04 17.57 -34.24
CA LEU A 292 5.22 18.29 -33.72
C LEU A 292 6.54 17.66 -34.16
N VAL A 293 6.53 16.45 -34.72
CA VAL A 293 7.72 15.76 -35.23
C VAL A 293 7.63 15.58 -36.74
N PRO A 294 8.74 15.73 -37.49
CA PRO A 294 8.75 15.43 -38.92
C PRO A 294 8.59 13.92 -39.15
N GLN A 295 8.21 13.53 -40.37
CA GLN A 295 7.96 12.13 -40.73
C GLN A 295 9.22 11.24 -40.67
N ASP A 296 10.42 11.82 -40.68
CA ASP A 296 11.69 11.09 -40.55
C ASP A 296 12.22 11.03 -39.10
N ALA A 297 11.42 11.44 -38.11
CA ALA A 297 11.76 11.33 -36.70
C ALA A 297 11.52 9.92 -36.16
N THR A 298 12.56 9.35 -35.54
CA THR A 298 12.54 7.99 -34.98
C THR A 298 12.40 7.94 -33.46
N SER A 299 12.55 9.08 -32.78
CA SER A 299 12.43 9.27 -31.33
C SER A 299 11.52 10.46 -31.00
N SER A 300 10.86 10.53 -29.84
CA SER A 300 10.81 9.54 -28.75
C SER A 300 9.42 8.93 -28.60
N ILE A 301 9.33 7.64 -28.26
CA ILE A 301 8.07 6.98 -27.83
C ILE A 301 7.43 7.74 -26.65
N MET A 302 8.23 8.26 -25.70
CA MET A 302 7.71 9.02 -24.56
C MET A 302 7.25 10.45 -24.89
N PHE A 303 7.28 10.84 -26.18
CA PHE A 303 6.79 12.12 -26.69
C PHE A 303 5.73 11.95 -27.80
N ALA A 304 6.04 11.20 -28.86
CA ALA A 304 5.25 11.14 -30.09
C ALA A 304 4.94 9.71 -30.58
N HIS A 305 4.56 8.81 -29.67
CA HIS A 305 4.24 7.39 -29.95
C HIS A 305 3.16 7.13 -31.03
N THR A 306 2.37 8.14 -31.40
CA THR A 306 1.37 8.08 -32.48
C THR A 306 1.95 8.29 -33.87
N SER A 307 3.19 8.79 -33.98
CA SER A 307 3.88 8.92 -35.27
C SER A 307 4.36 7.56 -35.78
N PRO A 308 4.11 7.19 -37.06
CA PRO A 308 4.42 5.86 -37.59
C PRO A 308 5.91 5.48 -37.56
N ASP A 309 6.82 6.45 -37.68
CA ASP A 309 8.27 6.21 -37.77
C ASP A 309 8.99 6.27 -36.41
N VAL A 310 8.31 6.83 -35.38
CA VAL A 310 8.79 6.82 -34.00
C VAL A 310 8.79 5.40 -33.47
N THR A 311 9.98 4.90 -33.15
CA THR A 311 10.29 3.50 -32.81
C THR A 311 11.30 3.37 -31.68
N ASN A 312 11.94 4.47 -31.26
CA ASN A 312 12.99 4.49 -30.25
C ASN A 312 12.62 5.41 -29.07
N PHE A 313 13.24 5.16 -27.92
CA PHE A 313 13.30 6.12 -26.82
C PHE A 313 14.41 7.16 -27.06
N CYS A 314 14.22 8.37 -26.55
CA CYS A 314 15.33 9.32 -26.42
C CYS A 314 16.43 8.74 -25.52
N ASN A 315 17.67 9.00 -25.92
CA ASN A 315 18.91 8.57 -25.29
C ASN A 315 19.81 9.79 -25.04
N HIS A 316 20.96 9.57 -24.39
CA HIS A 316 21.93 10.62 -24.03
C HIS A 316 22.21 11.66 -25.15
N ASN A 317 22.24 11.25 -26.42
CA ASN A 317 22.65 12.09 -27.54
C ASN A 317 21.55 13.00 -28.12
N ASN A 318 20.27 12.59 -28.02
CA ASN A 318 19.12 13.36 -28.52
C ASN A 318 18.21 13.89 -27.39
N HIS A 319 18.52 13.58 -26.14
CA HIS A 319 17.72 14.01 -24.99
C HIS A 319 17.80 15.51 -24.71
N ASN A 320 16.64 16.15 -24.64
CA ASN A 320 16.56 17.57 -24.27
C ASN A 320 16.55 17.75 -22.75
N ARG A 321 17.73 17.76 -22.13
CA ARG A 321 17.96 17.95 -20.68
C ARG A 321 17.48 19.29 -20.09
N TYR A 322 16.99 20.22 -20.92
CA TYR A 322 16.56 21.55 -20.50
C TYR A 322 15.04 21.77 -20.59
N ALA A 323 14.28 20.89 -21.24
CA ALA A 323 12.82 20.99 -21.25
C ALA A 323 12.24 20.68 -19.85
N PRO A 324 11.23 21.42 -19.36
CA PRO A 324 10.56 21.16 -18.08
C PRO A 324 9.56 20.00 -18.24
N THR A 325 10.07 18.80 -18.50
CA THR A 325 9.29 17.56 -18.59
C THR A 325 9.28 16.83 -17.24
N LYS A 326 8.25 16.02 -17.00
CA LYS A 326 8.19 15.19 -15.78
C LYS A 326 9.38 14.22 -15.71
N GLN A 327 9.84 13.69 -16.85
CA GLN A 327 11.08 12.92 -16.93
C GLN A 327 12.29 13.72 -16.41
N ASN A 328 12.51 14.96 -16.87
CA ASN A 328 13.68 15.73 -16.45
C ASN A 328 13.64 16.16 -14.98
N ALA A 329 12.45 16.45 -14.44
CA ALA A 329 12.27 16.85 -13.05
C ALA A 329 12.46 15.68 -12.08
N MET A 330 11.98 14.48 -12.43
CA MET A 330 11.97 13.31 -11.53
C MET A 330 13.23 12.43 -11.67
N CYS A 331 13.89 12.44 -12.83
CA CYS A 331 15.03 11.55 -13.15
C CYS A 331 16.37 12.28 -13.30
N ASP A 332 16.63 13.37 -12.56
CA ASP A 332 17.89 14.14 -12.60
C ASP A 332 18.35 14.52 -14.04
N ARG A 333 17.39 14.83 -14.92
CA ARG A 333 17.60 15.13 -16.34
C ARG A 333 18.26 14.00 -17.14
N LEU A 334 18.17 12.75 -16.69
CA LEU A 334 18.51 11.56 -17.48
C LEU A 334 17.44 11.29 -18.53
N SER A 335 17.89 10.84 -19.71
CA SER A 335 17.00 10.36 -20.77
C SER A 335 16.28 9.09 -20.35
N VAL A 336 15.12 8.85 -20.97
CA VAL A 336 14.37 7.60 -20.75
C VAL A 336 15.25 6.37 -20.97
N MET A 337 16.06 6.34 -22.04
CA MET A 337 16.93 5.19 -22.32
C MET A 337 18.08 5.03 -21.31
N GLU A 338 18.60 6.11 -20.72
CA GLU A 338 19.60 6.01 -19.63
C GLU A 338 19.01 5.31 -18.40
N VAL A 339 17.80 5.70 -17.98
CA VAL A 339 17.10 5.08 -16.83
C VAL A 339 16.75 3.62 -17.12
N ILE A 340 16.26 3.32 -18.33
CA ILE A 340 15.93 1.95 -18.76
C ILE A 340 17.16 1.05 -18.75
N LEU A 341 18.31 1.50 -19.25
CA LEU A 341 19.53 0.69 -19.29
C LEU A 341 20.16 0.45 -17.91
N GLU A 342 19.94 1.35 -16.95
CA GLU A 342 20.37 1.18 -15.56
C GLU A 342 19.42 0.27 -14.75
N HIS A 343 18.21 -0.03 -15.24
CA HIS A 343 17.29 -0.94 -14.57
C HIS A 343 17.85 -2.37 -14.48
N LYS A 344 17.58 -3.05 -13.36
CA LYS A 344 18.10 -4.39 -13.02
C LYS A 344 17.90 -5.46 -14.10
N ASP A 345 16.84 -5.34 -14.90
CA ASP A 345 16.56 -6.26 -16.01
C ASP A 345 17.59 -6.16 -17.15
N LEU A 346 18.15 -4.96 -17.39
CA LEU A 346 18.93 -4.65 -18.59
C LEU A 346 20.41 -4.32 -18.28
N LYS A 347 20.69 -3.83 -17.07
CA LYS A 347 22.04 -3.51 -16.60
C LYS A 347 22.95 -4.74 -16.46
N ASN A 348 22.36 -5.87 -16.05
CA ASN A 348 23.08 -7.10 -15.69
C ASN A 348 22.86 -8.25 -16.70
N ILE A 349 22.61 -7.93 -17.98
CA ILE A 349 22.49 -8.97 -19.02
C ILE A 349 23.80 -9.79 -19.08
N PRO A 350 23.76 -11.13 -18.96
CA PRO A 350 24.95 -11.95 -18.96
C PRO A 350 25.80 -11.77 -20.22
N ILE A 351 27.12 -11.72 -20.06
CA ILE A 351 28.07 -11.61 -21.17
C ILE A 351 27.91 -12.86 -22.07
N GLY A 352 27.36 -12.65 -23.26
CA GLY A 352 27.07 -13.73 -24.23
C GLY A 352 25.59 -13.93 -24.55
N GLU A 353 24.64 -13.25 -23.90
CA GLU A 353 23.26 -13.17 -24.42
C GLU A 353 23.22 -12.22 -25.63
N GLU A 354 23.02 -12.78 -26.83
CA GLU A 354 22.78 -12.00 -28.04
C GLU A 354 21.38 -11.38 -28.04
N PRO A 355 21.19 -10.16 -28.60
CA PRO A 355 19.87 -9.56 -28.71
C PRO A 355 18.97 -10.40 -29.63
N TYR A 356 17.73 -10.63 -29.21
CA TYR A 356 16.79 -11.48 -29.91
C TYR A 356 16.02 -10.69 -30.98
N PHE A 357 16.16 -11.10 -32.25
CA PHE A 357 15.45 -10.52 -33.41
C PHE A 357 14.56 -11.54 -34.14
N GLY A 358 14.11 -12.59 -33.43
CA GLY A 358 13.22 -13.63 -33.97
C GLY A 358 11.74 -13.27 -33.85
N ASP A 359 10.88 -14.28 -33.85
CA ASP A 359 9.45 -14.10 -33.58
C ASP A 359 9.20 -13.65 -32.13
N THR A 360 8.60 -12.47 -31.97
CA THR A 360 8.28 -11.86 -30.68
C THR A 360 6.82 -12.07 -30.26
N THR A 361 6.04 -12.88 -30.97
CA THR A 361 4.60 -13.08 -30.70
C THR A 361 4.37 -13.69 -29.30
N PRO A 362 3.66 -12.99 -28.39
CA PRO A 362 3.48 -13.45 -27.02
C PRO A 362 2.45 -14.59 -26.90
N VAL A 363 2.74 -15.57 -26.05
CA VAL A 363 1.77 -16.62 -25.69
C VAL A 363 0.84 -16.10 -24.59
N LEU A 364 -0.43 -15.85 -24.94
CA LEU A 364 -1.47 -15.50 -23.96
C LEU A 364 -2.14 -16.76 -23.40
N LYS A 365 -2.20 -16.87 -22.07
CA LYS A 365 -2.93 -17.93 -21.34
C LYS A 365 -4.17 -17.33 -20.70
N PHE A 366 -5.34 -17.85 -21.02
CA PHE A 366 -6.60 -17.35 -20.47
C PHE A 366 -6.94 -18.11 -19.19
N LYS A 367 -7.20 -17.38 -18.11
CA LYS A 367 -7.39 -17.93 -16.77
C LYS A 367 -8.60 -17.33 -16.07
N ARG A 368 -9.13 -18.00 -15.04
CA ARG A 368 -10.10 -17.42 -14.10
C ARG A 368 -9.71 -17.68 -12.65
N GLU A 369 -9.90 -16.67 -11.80
CA GLU A 369 -9.69 -16.75 -10.35
C GLU A 369 -10.53 -17.87 -9.70
N LYS A 370 -10.03 -18.42 -8.58
CA LYS A 370 -10.75 -19.40 -7.76
C LYS A 370 -10.61 -19.05 -6.30
N LEU A 371 -11.72 -19.19 -5.55
CA LEU A 371 -11.76 -18.92 -4.11
C LEU A 371 -10.54 -19.45 -3.36
N THR A 372 -9.94 -18.54 -2.60
CA THR A 372 -8.68 -18.77 -1.90
C THR A 372 -8.79 -19.87 -0.86
N ARG A 373 -7.77 -20.72 -0.76
CA ARG A 373 -7.66 -21.77 0.26
C ARG A 373 -6.79 -21.28 1.41
N TYR A 374 -7.21 -21.51 2.65
CA TYR A 374 -6.50 -21.01 3.83
C TYR A 374 -5.95 -22.15 4.68
N VAL A 375 -4.70 -22.03 5.14
CA VAL A 375 -4.17 -22.86 6.22
C VAL A 375 -3.68 -21.96 7.34
N PHE A 376 -4.33 -22.02 8.50
CA PHE A 376 -3.85 -21.33 9.70
C PHE A 376 -2.74 -22.16 10.35
N VAL A 377 -1.56 -21.56 10.53
CA VAL A 377 -0.44 -22.13 11.28
C VAL A 377 -0.30 -21.32 12.56
N ILE A 378 -0.53 -21.94 13.70
CA ILE A 378 -0.67 -21.24 14.98
C ILE A 378 0.36 -21.80 15.96
N GLU A 379 1.17 -20.93 16.58
CA GLU A 379 1.98 -21.35 17.72
C GLU A 379 1.07 -21.79 18.87
N ASP A 380 1.39 -22.92 19.48
CA ASP A 380 0.64 -23.56 20.55
C ASP A 380 1.61 -23.93 21.68
N THR A 381 2.13 -22.88 22.33
CA THR A 381 3.10 -22.95 23.43
C THR A 381 2.72 -22.00 24.56
N ASN A 382 3.38 -22.15 25.71
CA ASN A 382 3.27 -21.22 26.83
C ASN A 382 3.62 -19.74 26.49
N ASN A 383 4.26 -19.42 25.36
CA ASN A 383 4.38 -18.02 24.91
C ASN A 383 3.02 -17.39 24.59
N MET A 384 2.05 -18.20 24.18
CA MET A 384 0.67 -17.80 23.85
C MET A 384 -0.24 -17.71 25.08
N ALA A 385 0.25 -18.11 26.27
CA ALA A 385 -0.49 -18.11 27.53
C ALA A 385 -0.52 -16.72 28.23
N SER A 386 -0.38 -15.64 27.47
CA SER A 386 -0.33 -14.27 28.00
C SER A 386 -1.73 -13.76 28.40
N ARG A 387 -2.14 -14.04 29.64
CA ARG A 387 -3.43 -13.57 30.19
C ARG A 387 -4.64 -14.13 29.43
N GLU A 388 -5.24 -13.35 28.54
CA GLU A 388 -6.41 -13.74 27.73
C GLU A 388 -6.06 -13.99 26.26
N SER A 389 -4.79 -13.88 25.82
CA SER A 389 -4.45 -13.89 24.38
C SER A 389 -5.04 -15.08 23.64
N TRP A 390 -4.88 -16.26 24.23
CA TRP A 390 -5.36 -17.51 23.68
C TRP A 390 -6.87 -17.53 23.47
N ASN A 391 -7.64 -17.01 24.43
CA ASN A 391 -9.10 -16.93 24.31
C ASN A 391 -9.51 -15.97 23.19
N PHE A 392 -8.89 -14.79 23.11
CA PHE A 392 -9.14 -13.84 22.04
C PHE A 392 -8.73 -14.36 20.66
N LEU A 393 -7.62 -15.11 20.57
CA LEU A 393 -7.20 -15.76 19.32
C LEU A 393 -8.22 -16.82 18.88
N ARG A 394 -8.68 -17.66 19.81
CA ARG A 394 -9.73 -18.67 19.53
C ARG A 394 -11.02 -18.01 19.07
N ASP A 395 -11.47 -16.96 19.75
CA ASP A 395 -12.71 -16.27 19.39
C ASP A 395 -12.58 -15.50 18.07
N ALA A 396 -11.41 -14.94 17.77
CA ALA A 396 -11.13 -14.27 16.50
C ALA A 396 -11.03 -15.26 15.32
N ILE A 397 -10.46 -16.45 15.54
CA ILE A 397 -10.43 -17.53 14.54
C ILE A 397 -11.83 -18.10 14.30
N LYS A 398 -12.67 -18.23 15.34
CA LYS A 398 -14.10 -18.56 15.14
C LYS A 398 -14.78 -17.51 14.28
N MET A 399 -14.58 -16.22 14.58
CA MET A 399 -15.19 -15.11 13.84
C MET A 399 -14.83 -15.14 12.36
N VAL A 400 -13.53 -15.16 12.00
CA VAL A 400 -13.12 -15.18 10.58
C VAL A 400 -13.59 -16.45 9.85
N VAL A 401 -13.65 -17.61 10.52
CA VAL A 401 -14.19 -18.85 9.93
C VAL A 401 -15.70 -18.77 9.71
N LEU A 402 -16.44 -17.90 10.42
CA LEU A 402 -17.85 -17.61 10.12
C LEU A 402 -17.99 -16.64 8.93
N ASP A 403 -17.09 -15.66 8.79
CA ASP A 403 -17.14 -14.66 7.70
C ASP A 403 -16.69 -15.22 6.32
N LEU A 404 -15.90 -16.30 6.29
CA LEU A 404 -15.45 -16.92 5.03
C LEU A 404 -16.59 -17.54 4.19
N SER A 405 -16.50 -17.45 2.87
CA SER A 405 -17.50 -18.01 1.94
C SER A 405 -17.62 -19.54 2.04
N GLU A 406 -18.81 -20.08 1.79
CA GLU A 406 -19.13 -21.51 2.00
C GLU A 406 -18.22 -22.49 1.26
N THR A 407 -17.79 -22.18 0.04
CA THR A 407 -16.92 -23.08 -0.76
C THR A 407 -15.41 -22.89 -0.52
N THR A 408 -15.03 -22.05 0.45
CA THR A 408 -13.62 -21.88 0.88
C THR A 408 -13.10 -23.16 1.53
N GLU A 409 -11.93 -23.67 1.12
CA GLU A 409 -11.25 -24.75 1.85
C GLU A 409 -10.37 -24.17 2.98
N VAL A 410 -10.54 -24.64 4.22
CA VAL A 410 -9.75 -24.21 5.39
C VAL A 410 -9.14 -25.40 6.12
N GLY A 411 -7.84 -25.30 6.43
CA GLY A 411 -7.08 -26.22 7.29
C GLY A 411 -6.49 -25.49 8.50
N ILE A 412 -6.19 -26.23 9.57
CA ILE A 412 -5.60 -25.67 10.81
C ILE A 412 -4.49 -26.60 11.30
N VAL A 413 -3.33 -26.01 11.54
CA VAL A 413 -2.11 -26.65 12.04
C VAL A 413 -1.64 -25.89 13.28
N THR A 414 -1.31 -26.61 14.35
CA THR A 414 -0.61 -26.03 15.51
C THR A 414 0.84 -26.49 15.59
N VAL A 415 1.69 -25.60 16.11
CA VAL A 415 3.12 -25.83 16.34
C VAL A 415 3.38 -25.83 17.85
N VAL A 416 3.76 -26.97 18.38
CA VAL A 416 4.07 -27.18 19.80
C VAL A 416 5.58 -27.14 20.06
N GLY A 417 5.97 -26.95 21.31
CA GLY A 417 7.39 -26.92 21.71
C GLY A 417 8.11 -28.26 21.45
N THR A 418 9.35 -28.21 20.96
CA THR A 418 10.19 -29.40 20.77
C THR A 418 10.74 -29.89 22.11
N HIS A 419 10.34 -31.08 22.54
CA HIS A 419 11.05 -31.81 23.59
C HIS A 419 12.18 -32.65 22.97
N LYS A 420 13.36 -32.76 23.61
CA LYS A 420 14.53 -33.50 23.06
C LYS A 420 14.26 -34.97 22.68
N ASN A 421 13.16 -35.55 23.17
CA ASN A 421 12.76 -36.94 22.93
C ASN A 421 11.47 -37.10 22.09
N ASN A 422 10.85 -36.00 21.61
CA ASN A 422 9.59 -36.05 20.87
C ASN A 422 9.75 -35.50 19.45
N THR A 423 9.44 -36.32 18.45
CA THR A 423 9.64 -36.02 17.02
C THR A 423 8.49 -35.26 16.37
N LYS A 424 7.40 -34.97 17.10
CA LYS A 424 6.24 -34.23 16.58
C LYS A 424 6.10 -32.86 17.25
N SER A 425 6.73 -31.86 16.64
CA SER A 425 6.56 -30.42 16.93
C SER A 425 5.37 -29.77 16.21
N THR A 426 4.61 -30.54 15.43
CA THR A 426 3.51 -30.03 14.60
C THR A 426 2.33 -30.98 14.62
N ILE A 427 1.13 -30.43 14.81
CA ILE A 427 -0.13 -31.16 14.92
C ILE A 427 -1.11 -30.59 13.89
N GLN A 428 -1.52 -31.41 12.92
CA GLN A 428 -2.57 -31.03 11.96
C GLN A 428 -3.93 -31.21 12.63
N LEU A 429 -4.44 -30.16 13.29
CA LEU A 429 -5.75 -30.18 13.95
C LEU A 429 -6.91 -30.42 12.98
N ARG A 430 -6.89 -29.78 11.80
CA ARG A 430 -7.83 -30.06 10.69
C ARG A 430 -7.10 -30.16 9.35
N PRO A 431 -7.40 -31.18 8.52
CA PRO A 431 -7.06 -31.13 7.10
C PRO A 431 -7.85 -30.00 6.41
N LEU A 432 -7.44 -29.62 5.20
CA LEU A 432 -8.24 -28.74 4.34
C LEU A 432 -9.63 -29.36 4.11
N VAL A 433 -10.67 -28.63 4.50
CA VAL A 433 -12.08 -28.99 4.24
C VAL A 433 -12.86 -27.78 3.74
N PRO A 434 -13.82 -27.96 2.81
CA PRO A 434 -14.74 -26.89 2.41
C PRO A 434 -15.70 -26.52 3.55
N LEU A 435 -15.97 -25.23 3.73
CA LEU A 435 -16.92 -24.69 4.73
C LEU A 435 -18.40 -24.81 4.30
N ASN A 436 -18.70 -25.75 3.40
CA ASN A 436 -19.96 -25.83 2.65
C ASN A 436 -21.09 -26.53 3.43
N THR A 437 -20.79 -27.02 4.63
CA THR A 437 -21.80 -27.51 5.58
C THR A 437 -21.57 -26.85 6.93
N TRP A 438 -22.66 -26.72 7.70
CA TRP A 438 -22.60 -26.20 9.06
C TRP A 438 -21.66 -27.02 9.95
N GLU A 439 -21.66 -28.35 9.84
CA GLU A 439 -20.77 -29.20 10.65
C GLU A 439 -19.30 -28.99 10.30
N ASN A 440 -18.97 -28.82 9.01
CA ASN A 440 -17.60 -28.52 8.62
C ASN A 440 -17.14 -27.18 9.20
N ARG A 441 -17.96 -26.13 9.04
CA ARG A 441 -17.69 -24.79 9.57
C ARG A 441 -17.51 -24.80 11.09
N GLN A 442 -18.44 -25.42 11.83
CA GLN A 442 -18.35 -25.56 13.28
C GLN A 442 -17.12 -26.36 13.73
N LYS A 443 -16.80 -27.47 13.07
CA LYS A 443 -15.60 -28.27 13.39
C LYS A 443 -14.29 -27.55 13.05
N VAL A 444 -14.29 -26.55 12.15
CA VAL A 444 -13.08 -25.75 11.86
C VAL A 444 -12.95 -24.65 12.90
N SER A 445 -14.01 -23.87 13.14
CA SER A 445 -14.01 -22.75 14.09
C SER A 445 -13.68 -23.18 15.53
N SER A 446 -14.17 -24.35 15.96
CA SER A 446 -14.03 -24.82 17.35
C SER A 446 -12.79 -25.68 17.65
N VAL A 447 -11.90 -25.95 16.69
CA VAL A 447 -10.86 -26.99 16.85
C VAL A 447 -9.76 -26.65 17.85
N LEU A 448 -9.51 -25.36 18.12
CA LEU A 448 -8.39 -24.94 18.97
C LEU A 448 -8.62 -25.31 20.46
N PRO A 449 -7.61 -25.89 21.14
CA PRO A 449 -7.73 -26.34 22.52
C PRO A 449 -8.04 -25.17 23.46
N PHE A 450 -8.63 -25.45 24.63
CA PHE A 450 -9.10 -24.39 25.54
C PHE A 450 -7.97 -23.59 26.21
N SER A 451 -6.80 -24.20 26.34
CA SER A 451 -5.55 -23.58 26.78
C SER A 451 -4.47 -23.88 25.75
N PRO A 452 -3.41 -23.05 25.62
CA PRO A 452 -2.27 -23.40 24.79
C PRO A 452 -1.50 -24.57 25.42
N GLY A 453 -0.74 -25.28 24.60
CA GLY A 453 0.11 -26.39 25.02
C GLY A 453 1.20 -25.97 25.99
N ASP A 454 1.58 -26.89 26.88
CA ASP A 454 2.74 -26.73 27.75
C ASP A 454 3.99 -26.46 26.90
N GLY A 455 4.79 -25.48 27.31
CA GLY A 455 5.96 -25.07 26.56
C GLY A 455 7.04 -26.17 26.53
N ALA A 456 8.03 -26.01 25.65
CA ALA A 456 9.30 -26.71 25.84
C ALA A 456 9.86 -26.34 27.21
N GLU A 457 10.12 -27.33 28.06
CA GLU A 457 10.61 -27.11 29.43
C GLU A 457 11.89 -26.26 29.43
N GLN A 458 12.00 -25.34 30.39
CA GLN A 458 13.24 -24.60 30.62
C GLN A 458 14.33 -25.56 31.11
N HIS A 459 15.24 -25.95 30.20
CA HIS A 459 16.46 -26.63 30.57
C HIS A 459 17.64 -25.66 30.50
N ASN A 460 18.37 -25.52 31.61
CA ASN A 460 19.56 -24.69 31.74
C ASN A 460 19.37 -23.19 31.42
N GLY A 461 18.14 -22.67 31.50
CA GLY A 461 17.83 -21.26 31.22
C GLY A 461 17.59 -20.93 29.74
N GLU A 462 17.76 -21.90 28.83
CA GLU A 462 17.37 -21.77 27.43
C GLU A 462 15.89 -22.19 27.29
N GLN A 463 15.08 -21.31 26.71
CA GLN A 463 13.67 -21.57 26.45
C GLN A 463 13.54 -22.16 25.04
N GLY A 464 13.04 -23.40 24.93
CA GLY A 464 12.90 -24.05 23.63
C GLY A 464 11.93 -23.29 22.70
N SER A 465 12.41 -22.99 21.49
CA SER A 465 11.66 -22.29 20.44
C SER A 465 10.59 -23.18 19.79
N SER A 466 9.54 -22.57 19.26
CA SER A 466 8.55 -23.23 18.41
C SER A 466 9.15 -23.56 17.03
N CYS A 467 8.84 -24.75 16.48
CA CYS A 467 9.26 -25.11 15.12
C CYS A 467 8.31 -24.51 14.07
N LEU A 468 8.25 -23.18 13.96
CA LEU A 468 7.36 -22.51 13.00
C LEU A 468 7.64 -22.94 11.55
N ASP A 469 8.90 -23.22 11.24
CA ASP A 469 9.36 -23.82 9.99
C ASP A 469 8.76 -25.22 9.74
N CYS A 470 8.65 -26.07 10.78
CA CYS A 470 7.90 -27.33 10.68
C CYS A 470 6.42 -27.08 10.32
N GLY A 471 5.78 -26.11 11.00
CA GLY A 471 4.37 -25.77 10.77
C GLY A 471 4.09 -25.24 9.37
N VAL A 472 4.93 -24.32 8.88
CA VAL A 472 4.85 -23.78 7.51
C VAL A 472 5.11 -24.87 6.47
N SER A 473 6.09 -25.76 6.71
CA SER A 473 6.35 -26.90 5.82
C SER A 473 5.15 -27.85 5.69
N VAL A 474 4.49 -28.20 6.80
CA VAL A 474 3.26 -29.01 6.79
C VAL A 474 2.11 -28.28 6.08
N ALA A 475 1.97 -26.97 6.26
CA ALA A 475 0.96 -26.18 5.56
C ALA A 475 1.19 -26.11 4.04
N ILE A 476 2.45 -26.03 3.59
CA ILE A 476 2.81 -26.13 2.17
C ILE A 476 2.41 -27.52 1.62
N ASP A 477 2.78 -28.62 2.30
CA ASP A 477 2.38 -29.99 1.88
C ASP A 477 0.86 -30.11 1.74
N MET A 478 0.10 -29.66 2.75
CA MET A 478 -1.36 -29.67 2.72
C MET A 478 -1.94 -28.97 1.48
N LEU A 479 -1.38 -27.82 1.10
CA LEU A 479 -1.85 -27.01 -0.03
C LEU A 479 -1.46 -27.60 -1.41
N THR A 480 -0.32 -28.29 -1.49
CA THR A 480 0.21 -28.90 -2.73
C THR A 480 -0.15 -30.38 -2.95
N LYS A 481 -0.76 -31.02 -1.95
CA LYS A 481 -1.05 -32.45 -1.95
C LYS A 481 -1.88 -32.89 -3.17
N HIS A 482 -1.63 -34.13 -3.63
CA HIS A 482 -2.28 -34.75 -4.79
C HIS A 482 -2.08 -33.98 -6.12
N GLY A 483 -0.98 -33.23 -6.26
CA GLY A 483 -0.65 -32.51 -7.50
C GLY A 483 -1.48 -31.25 -7.74
N LYS A 484 -2.23 -30.77 -6.74
CA LYS A 484 -2.85 -29.43 -6.78
C LYS A 484 -1.71 -28.39 -6.77
N GLN A 485 -1.70 -27.45 -7.73
CA GLN A 485 -0.84 -26.27 -7.61
C GLN A 485 -1.27 -25.42 -6.41
N GLY A 486 -0.31 -24.79 -5.72
CA GLY A 486 -0.58 -23.98 -4.53
C GLY A 486 -1.22 -22.61 -4.82
N GLY A 487 -1.30 -22.19 -6.08
CA GLY A 487 -1.37 -20.77 -6.46
C GLY A 487 -2.58 -19.91 -6.10
N ASN A 488 -3.62 -20.48 -5.50
CA ASN A 488 -4.73 -19.71 -4.90
C ASN A 488 -4.77 -19.89 -3.37
N SER A 489 -3.61 -20.02 -2.71
CA SER A 489 -3.55 -20.41 -1.30
C SER A 489 -2.78 -19.43 -0.44
N VAL A 490 -3.29 -19.26 0.79
CA VAL A 490 -2.72 -18.37 1.81
C VAL A 490 -2.51 -19.17 3.08
N ILE A 491 -1.27 -19.18 3.56
CA ILE A 491 -0.93 -19.60 4.92
C ILE A 491 -1.10 -18.36 5.81
N VAL A 492 -1.79 -18.51 6.94
CA VAL A 492 -1.92 -17.46 7.96
C VAL A 492 -1.12 -17.90 9.18
N LEU A 493 0.08 -17.35 9.35
CA LEU A 493 0.99 -17.69 10.44
C LEU A 493 0.74 -16.76 11.64
N VAL A 494 0.36 -17.33 12.78
CA VAL A 494 0.12 -16.61 14.04
C VAL A 494 1.09 -17.09 15.11
N ALA A 495 2.01 -16.23 15.53
CA ALA A 495 3.05 -16.52 16.52
C ALA A 495 3.59 -15.22 17.14
N PRO A 496 4.23 -15.24 18.33
CA PRO A 496 4.74 -14.04 19.00
C PRO A 496 6.02 -13.46 18.39
N GLY A 497 6.62 -14.15 17.41
CA GLY A 497 7.92 -13.85 16.81
C GLY A 497 8.75 -15.14 16.66
N THR A 498 10.00 -15.02 16.20
CA THR A 498 10.89 -16.19 16.07
C THR A 498 12.38 -15.83 16.16
N ASP A 499 13.16 -16.74 16.70
CA ASP A 499 14.63 -16.75 16.73
C ASP A 499 15.23 -17.50 15.53
N ARG A 500 14.40 -18.24 14.78
CA ARG A 500 14.77 -19.10 13.63
C ARG A 500 14.29 -18.54 12.29
N VAL A 501 14.54 -17.25 12.09
CA VAL A 501 14.07 -16.47 10.92
C VAL A 501 14.65 -17.00 9.61
N ASN A 502 15.91 -17.46 9.62
CA ASN A 502 16.63 -17.82 8.40
C ASN A 502 16.05 -19.09 7.77
N GLU A 503 15.63 -20.06 8.58
CA GLU A 503 14.93 -21.25 8.13
C GLU A 503 13.55 -20.92 7.53
N LEU A 504 12.82 -19.98 8.14
CA LEU A 504 11.56 -19.48 7.59
C LEU A 504 11.74 -18.73 6.27
N LYS A 505 12.78 -17.90 6.12
CA LYS A 505 13.09 -17.21 4.85
C LYS A 505 13.28 -18.20 3.69
N ASN A 506 13.93 -19.34 3.94
CA ASN A 506 14.06 -20.41 2.93
C ASN A 506 12.70 -21.00 2.54
N LEU A 507 11.81 -21.26 3.52
CA LEU A 507 10.45 -21.74 3.24
C LEU A 507 9.58 -20.69 2.53
N GLY A 508 9.81 -19.40 2.77
CA GLY A 508 9.19 -18.31 2.01
C GLY A 508 9.49 -18.39 0.51
N ASN A 509 10.73 -18.71 0.13
CA ASN A 509 11.11 -18.94 -1.27
C ASN A 509 10.43 -20.19 -1.86
N VAL A 510 10.32 -21.27 -1.07
CA VAL A 510 9.58 -22.49 -1.49
C VAL A 510 8.09 -22.16 -1.71
N ALA A 511 7.44 -21.48 -0.78
CA ALA A 511 6.05 -21.04 -0.91
C ALA A 511 5.85 -20.17 -2.15
N LYS A 512 6.73 -19.18 -2.37
CA LYS A 512 6.73 -18.31 -3.56
C LYS A 512 6.83 -19.12 -4.86
N SER A 513 7.68 -20.15 -4.92
CA SER A 513 7.81 -21.03 -6.09
C SER A 513 6.55 -21.86 -6.39
N GLN A 514 5.70 -22.08 -5.39
CA GLN A 514 4.41 -22.77 -5.50
C GLN A 514 3.22 -21.80 -5.63
N SER A 515 3.50 -20.50 -5.80
CA SER A 515 2.51 -19.40 -5.77
C SER A 515 1.68 -19.33 -4.47
N ILE A 516 2.22 -19.84 -3.36
CA ILE A 516 1.61 -19.77 -2.02
C ILE A 516 2.06 -18.49 -1.32
N ARG A 517 1.11 -17.80 -0.68
CA ARG A 517 1.36 -16.59 0.12
C ARG A 517 1.35 -16.93 1.62
N ILE A 518 2.15 -16.23 2.42
CA ILE A 518 2.21 -16.41 3.88
C ILE A 518 1.90 -15.08 4.56
N ALA A 519 0.64 -14.83 4.92
CA ALA A 519 0.29 -13.67 5.74
C ALA A 519 0.71 -13.93 7.20
N THR A 520 1.28 -12.93 7.87
CA THR A 520 1.76 -13.07 9.26
C THR A 520 0.99 -12.19 10.22
N VAL A 521 0.62 -12.74 11.37
CA VAL A 521 0.03 -12.00 12.50
C VAL A 521 0.91 -12.23 13.71
N THR A 522 1.81 -11.28 14.01
CA THR A 522 2.68 -11.35 15.17
C THR A 522 1.85 -11.08 16.43
N TYR A 523 1.52 -12.14 17.17
CA TYR A 523 0.63 -12.12 18.33
C TYR A 523 0.88 -13.33 19.27
N PRO A 524 0.89 -13.13 20.60
CA PRO A 524 0.95 -11.83 21.27
C PRO A 524 2.32 -11.18 21.00
N GLN A 525 2.38 -9.89 20.67
CA GLN A 525 3.68 -9.21 20.55
C GLN A 525 4.35 -9.14 21.93
N ILE A 526 5.39 -9.97 22.15
CA ILE A 526 6.21 -9.95 23.38
C ILE A 526 7.55 -9.30 23.05
N ALA A 527 7.87 -8.19 23.73
CA ALA A 527 9.14 -7.48 23.54
C ALA A 527 10.34 -8.22 24.16
N ARG A 528 10.77 -9.32 23.54
CA ARG A 528 12.02 -10.05 23.83
C ARG A 528 13.08 -9.67 22.81
N SER A 529 14.30 -9.40 23.25
CA SER A 529 15.43 -9.01 22.39
C SER A 529 15.95 -10.12 21.48
N THR A 530 15.46 -11.35 21.62
CA THR A 530 15.87 -12.54 20.85
C THR A 530 14.89 -12.92 19.74
N TYR A 531 13.66 -12.40 19.77
CA TYR A 531 12.67 -12.69 18.74
C TYR A 531 12.62 -11.58 17.70
N SER A 532 12.79 -11.97 16.45
CA SER A 532 12.67 -11.11 15.28
C SER A 532 11.24 -11.10 14.75
N SER A 533 10.92 -10.07 13.96
CA SER A 533 9.61 -9.97 13.31
C SER A 533 9.42 -11.01 12.21
N LEU A 534 8.16 -11.40 12.00
CA LEU A 534 7.72 -12.30 10.93
C LEU A 534 7.49 -11.55 9.61
N ASP A 535 7.47 -10.21 9.62
CA ASP A 535 7.07 -9.38 8.46
C ASP A 535 7.90 -9.65 7.20
N SER A 536 9.19 -9.96 7.35
CA SER A 536 10.07 -10.31 6.23
C SER A 536 9.63 -11.58 5.48
N LEU A 537 9.01 -12.54 6.16
CA LEU A 537 8.45 -13.75 5.55
C LEU A 537 7.20 -13.43 4.73
N ALA A 538 6.32 -12.61 5.28
CA ALA A 538 5.13 -12.15 4.57
C ALA A 538 5.54 -11.37 3.32
N HIS A 539 6.41 -10.37 3.47
CA HIS A 539 6.89 -9.56 2.35
C HIS A 539 7.58 -10.40 1.26
N ALA A 540 8.39 -11.41 1.61
CA ALA A 540 9.04 -12.29 0.63
C ALA A 540 8.04 -13.01 -0.30
N THR A 541 6.87 -13.40 0.24
CA THR A 541 5.75 -13.99 -0.51
C THR A 541 4.73 -12.96 -1.04
N GLY A 542 5.00 -11.67 -0.82
CA GLY A 542 4.12 -10.57 -1.19
C GLY A 542 2.82 -10.53 -0.39
N ALA A 543 2.78 -11.01 0.85
CA ALA A 543 1.62 -11.00 1.73
C ALA A 543 1.68 -9.85 2.75
N PRO A 544 0.54 -9.43 3.34
CA PRO A 544 0.52 -8.45 4.42
C PRO A 544 1.04 -9.05 5.73
N ALA A 545 1.58 -8.17 6.57
CA ALA A 545 2.02 -8.48 7.91
C ALA A 545 1.30 -7.58 8.92
N PHE A 546 0.87 -8.16 10.04
CA PHE A 546 0.16 -7.46 11.12
C PHE A 546 0.85 -7.73 12.45
N THR A 547 0.94 -6.73 13.31
CA THR A 547 1.40 -6.89 14.71
C THR A 547 0.29 -6.47 15.66
N VAL A 548 -0.21 -7.40 16.48
CA VAL A 548 -1.23 -7.12 17.48
C VAL A 548 -0.60 -7.16 18.87
N MET A 549 -0.72 -6.04 19.58
CA MET A 549 -0.03 -5.82 20.86
C MET A 549 -0.88 -6.23 22.05
N GLU A 550 -0.31 -7.07 22.90
CA GLU A 550 -0.89 -7.37 24.22
C GLU A 550 -0.27 -6.54 25.34
N LYS A 551 -1.06 -6.28 26.38
CA LYS A 551 -0.69 -5.28 27.38
C LYS A 551 0.34 -5.83 28.39
N ARG A 552 1.50 -5.18 28.44
CA ARG A 552 2.02 -4.63 29.72
C ARG A 552 2.73 -3.27 29.61
N GLN A 553 3.00 -2.75 28.40
CA GLN A 553 3.82 -1.54 28.20
C GLN A 553 3.10 -0.27 27.71
N ASN A 554 2.11 -0.35 26.80
CA ASN A 554 1.32 0.83 26.46
C ASN A 554 0.14 0.96 27.43
N HIS A 555 0.10 2.02 28.25
CA HIS A 555 -1.01 2.27 29.17
C HIS A 555 -2.36 2.51 28.45
N GLU A 556 -2.33 2.92 27.18
CA GLU A 556 -3.45 3.45 26.40
C GLU A 556 -4.44 2.40 25.84
N LYS A 557 -4.00 1.16 25.55
CA LYS A 557 -4.87 0.13 24.94
C LYS A 557 -5.47 -0.82 25.97
N SER A 558 -6.74 -1.16 25.84
CA SER A 558 -7.42 -2.18 26.65
C SER A 558 -7.06 -3.59 26.18
N PHE A 559 -7.31 -4.64 26.98
CA PHE A 559 -7.17 -6.02 26.48
C PHE A 559 -8.13 -6.32 25.33
N PHE A 560 -9.33 -5.75 25.39
CA PHE A 560 -10.35 -5.89 24.37
C PHE A 560 -9.98 -5.25 23.02
N ASP A 561 -9.11 -4.23 23.05
CA ASP A 561 -8.55 -3.65 21.83
C ASP A 561 -7.71 -4.71 21.07
N SER A 562 -7.01 -5.60 21.77
CA SER A 562 -6.25 -6.72 21.17
C SER A 562 -7.15 -7.74 20.48
N TYR A 563 -8.30 -8.08 21.09
CA TYR A 563 -9.31 -8.94 20.45
C TYR A 563 -9.85 -8.29 19.17
N PHE A 564 -10.22 -7.00 19.26
CA PHE A 564 -10.71 -6.26 18.11
C PHE A 564 -9.64 -6.19 17.00
N GLU A 565 -8.41 -5.81 17.33
CA GLU A 565 -7.28 -5.74 16.39
C GLU A 565 -6.97 -7.09 15.73
N LEU A 566 -7.06 -8.21 16.45
CA LEU A 566 -6.98 -9.56 15.84
C LEU A 566 -8.08 -9.80 14.80
N THR A 567 -9.34 -9.53 15.13
CA THR A 567 -10.45 -9.74 14.18
C THR A 567 -10.30 -8.86 12.94
N GLN A 568 -9.82 -7.62 13.09
CA GLN A 568 -9.57 -6.71 11.98
C GLN A 568 -8.37 -7.16 11.12
N ALA A 569 -7.30 -7.71 11.73
CA ALA A 569 -6.17 -8.28 10.99
C ALA A 569 -6.60 -9.49 10.15
N PHE A 570 -7.37 -10.42 10.72
CA PHE A 570 -7.89 -11.57 9.96
C PHE A 570 -8.86 -11.13 8.84
N LEU A 571 -9.75 -10.18 9.10
CA LEU A 571 -10.66 -9.61 8.09
C LEU A 571 -9.90 -8.90 6.96
N ALA A 572 -8.80 -8.21 7.27
CA ALA A 572 -7.95 -7.59 6.26
C ALA A 572 -7.28 -8.63 5.35
N ILE A 573 -6.75 -9.72 5.92
CA ILE A 573 -6.16 -10.84 5.17
C ILE A 573 -7.19 -11.50 4.25
N THR A 574 -8.39 -11.81 4.76
CA THR A 574 -9.41 -12.49 3.95
C THR A 574 -9.98 -11.61 2.84
N ASN A 575 -10.13 -10.30 3.08
CA ASN A 575 -10.56 -9.35 2.06
C ASN A 575 -9.48 -9.11 0.99
N GLU A 576 -8.20 -9.01 1.37
CA GLU A 576 -7.11 -8.83 0.40
C GLU A 576 -7.02 -10.02 -0.56
N PHE A 577 -7.14 -11.24 -0.03
CA PHE A 577 -7.06 -12.46 -0.83
C PHE A 577 -8.42 -13.00 -1.27
N TYR A 578 -9.48 -12.18 -1.26
CA TYR A 578 -10.77 -12.59 -1.80
C TYR A 578 -10.74 -12.65 -3.34
N GLN A 579 -10.84 -13.87 -3.86
CA GLN A 579 -10.85 -14.26 -5.28
C GLN A 579 -12.24 -14.75 -5.75
N GLY A 580 -13.30 -14.27 -5.10
CA GLY A 580 -14.69 -14.50 -5.52
C GLY A 580 -15.31 -13.25 -6.12
N ASP A 581 -16.59 -13.35 -6.45
CA ASP A 581 -17.39 -12.21 -6.93
C ASP A 581 -17.44 -11.09 -5.89
N ARG A 582 -16.79 -9.97 -6.21
CA ARG A 582 -16.62 -8.81 -5.32
C ARG A 582 -17.92 -8.09 -5.01
N SER A 583 -18.97 -8.24 -5.83
CA SER A 583 -20.30 -7.72 -5.49
C SER A 583 -20.90 -8.45 -4.28
N LYS A 584 -20.45 -9.68 -3.98
CA LYS A 584 -20.89 -10.47 -2.82
C LYS A 584 -19.98 -10.31 -1.60
N LEU A 585 -18.87 -9.57 -1.70
CA LEU A 585 -17.96 -9.33 -0.58
C LEU A 585 -18.55 -8.25 0.34
N ARG A 586 -18.95 -8.65 1.55
CA ARG A 586 -19.39 -7.71 2.57
C ARG A 586 -18.22 -6.83 3.02
N VAL A 587 -18.37 -5.52 2.89
CA VAL A 587 -17.35 -4.52 3.20
C VAL A 587 -17.72 -3.71 4.44
N GLN A 588 -16.72 -3.47 5.29
CA GLN A 588 -16.89 -2.63 6.48
C GLN A 588 -16.94 -1.14 6.07
N ILE A 589 -18.03 -0.46 6.42
CA ILE A 589 -18.29 0.95 6.07
C ILE A 589 -18.15 1.92 7.24
N HIS A 590 -18.07 1.41 8.47
CA HIS A 590 -17.83 2.21 9.68
C HIS A 590 -17.28 1.35 10.81
N ARG A 591 -16.26 1.84 11.53
CA ARG A 591 -15.87 1.29 12.83
C ARG A 591 -15.65 2.38 13.87
N LYS A 592 -16.15 2.19 15.10
CA LYS A 592 -15.96 3.14 16.21
C LYS A 592 -15.79 2.41 17.53
N LYS A 593 -14.74 2.77 18.27
CA LYS A 593 -14.57 2.48 19.70
C LYS A 593 -15.40 3.48 20.53
N VAL A 594 -16.25 2.97 21.40
CA VAL A 594 -16.87 3.67 22.53
C VAL A 594 -15.88 3.60 23.69
N ALA A 595 -15.52 4.75 24.25
CA ALA A 595 -14.40 4.85 25.19
C ALA A 595 -14.78 4.41 26.61
N GLU A 596 -13.80 3.94 27.37
CA GLU A 596 -13.94 3.68 28.81
C GLU A 596 -14.32 4.97 29.55
N ASN A 597 -15.28 4.92 30.48
CA ASN A 597 -15.79 6.08 31.22
C ASN A 597 -16.40 7.18 30.31
N SER A 598 -16.87 6.81 29.13
CA SER A 598 -17.65 7.69 28.25
C SER A 598 -18.96 8.14 28.90
N ALA A 599 -19.60 9.15 28.31
CA ALA A 599 -20.89 9.64 28.77
C ALA A 599 -21.94 8.50 28.78
N ARG A 600 -22.88 8.54 29.72
CA ARG A 600 -23.97 7.56 29.85
C ARG A 600 -24.64 7.25 28.51
N GLN A 601 -24.80 8.26 27.66
CA GLN A 601 -25.17 8.08 26.26
C GLN A 601 -24.04 8.57 25.36
N GLU A 602 -23.46 7.68 24.55
CA GLU A 602 -22.58 8.05 23.44
C GLU A 602 -23.36 7.86 22.13
N THR A 603 -23.47 8.92 21.34
CA THR A 603 -24.13 8.90 20.03
C THR A 603 -23.09 9.09 18.93
N GLY A 604 -23.21 8.30 17.86
CA GLY A 604 -22.41 8.43 16.65
C GLY A 604 -23.27 8.31 15.40
N THR A 605 -22.62 8.53 14.25
CA THR A 605 -23.28 8.49 12.94
C THR A 605 -22.39 7.80 11.92
N PHE A 606 -22.99 7.12 10.96
CA PHE A 606 -22.30 6.59 9.77
C PHE A 606 -23.13 6.90 8.52
N PHE A 607 -22.50 6.81 7.35
CA PHE A 607 -23.16 7.03 6.07
C PHE A 607 -23.23 5.71 5.29
N VAL A 608 -24.42 5.39 4.76
CA VAL A 608 -24.62 4.28 3.82
C VAL A 608 -24.73 4.88 2.41
N PRO A 609 -23.75 4.65 1.52
CA PRO A 609 -23.82 5.07 0.11
C PRO A 609 -24.98 4.41 -0.64
N GLN A 610 -25.42 5.02 -1.74
CA GLN A 610 -26.51 4.48 -2.56
C GLN A 610 -26.20 3.08 -3.12
N GLY A 611 -24.95 2.85 -3.56
CA GLY A 611 -24.50 1.58 -4.10
C GLY A 611 -24.25 0.46 -3.09
N LEU A 612 -24.35 0.72 -1.79
CA LEU A 612 -24.19 -0.30 -0.74
C LEU A 612 -25.55 -0.57 -0.05
N GLY A 613 -25.73 -1.78 0.46
CA GLY A 613 -26.93 -2.14 1.21
C GLY A 613 -26.93 -3.59 1.69
N GLU A 614 -28.07 -4.26 1.49
CA GLU A 614 -28.28 -5.65 1.89
C GLU A 614 -27.49 -6.65 1.01
N PRO A 615 -27.00 -7.77 1.58
CA PRO A 615 -27.03 -8.11 3.00
C PRO A 615 -26.07 -7.24 3.83
N SER A 616 -26.60 -6.61 4.87
CA SER A 616 -25.88 -5.71 5.77
C SER A 616 -25.78 -6.30 7.18
N GLN A 617 -24.77 -5.89 7.95
CA GLN A 617 -24.58 -6.36 9.32
C GLN A 617 -24.14 -5.21 10.24
N VAL A 618 -24.69 -5.18 11.46
CA VAL A 618 -24.30 -4.23 12.52
C VAL A 618 -23.87 -5.04 13.73
N LEU A 619 -22.55 -5.19 13.90
CA LEU A 619 -21.95 -5.96 14.99
C LEU A 619 -21.52 -5.04 16.13
N VAL A 620 -21.83 -5.44 17.36
CA VAL A 620 -21.39 -4.77 18.58
C VAL A 620 -20.52 -5.72 19.40
N TYR A 621 -19.23 -5.38 19.48
CA TYR A 621 -18.23 -6.07 20.28
C TYR A 621 -18.31 -5.58 21.73
N ILE A 622 -18.43 -6.52 22.67
CA ILE A 622 -18.63 -6.26 24.11
C ILE A 622 -17.54 -6.92 24.96
N HIS A 623 -16.94 -6.20 25.91
CA HIS A 623 -15.81 -6.75 26.68
C HIS A 623 -16.19 -7.99 27.52
N ASN A 624 -17.28 -7.93 28.27
CA ASN A 624 -17.79 -9.04 29.08
C ASN A 624 -19.23 -9.42 28.65
N PRO A 625 -19.47 -10.62 28.08
CA PRO A 625 -20.80 -11.06 27.66
C PRO A 625 -21.78 -11.34 28.80
N GLN A 626 -21.30 -11.64 30.02
CA GLN A 626 -22.14 -11.91 31.18
C GLN A 626 -22.63 -10.63 31.87
N ASN A 627 -21.82 -9.58 31.84
CA ASN A 627 -22.17 -8.26 32.35
C ASN A 627 -21.59 -7.19 31.43
N THR A 628 -22.36 -6.82 30.42
CA THR A 628 -21.95 -5.91 29.34
C THR A 628 -21.73 -4.47 29.79
N LEU A 629 -22.30 -4.07 30.94
CA LEU A 629 -22.50 -2.66 31.35
C LEU A 629 -23.15 -1.76 30.27
N LEU A 630 -23.81 -2.38 29.28
CA LEU A 630 -24.44 -1.75 28.12
C LEU A 630 -25.91 -2.14 28.07
N LYS A 631 -26.81 -1.18 28.26
CA LYS A 631 -28.26 -1.42 28.38
C LYS A 631 -28.89 -1.67 27.02
N THR A 632 -28.67 -0.74 26.09
CA THR A 632 -29.22 -0.80 24.75
C THR A 632 -28.25 -0.16 23.75
N VAL A 633 -28.29 -0.67 22.52
CA VAL A 633 -27.75 0.01 21.34
C VAL A 633 -28.92 0.22 20.40
N THR A 634 -29.23 1.49 20.15
CA THR A 634 -30.36 1.88 19.30
C THR A 634 -29.82 2.50 18.02
N LEU A 635 -30.24 1.98 16.87
CA LEU A 635 -29.99 2.56 15.56
C LEU A 635 -31.24 3.31 15.08
N LYS A 636 -31.03 4.35 14.27
CA LYS A 636 -32.08 5.14 13.63
C LYS A 636 -31.68 5.43 12.18
N SER A 637 -32.59 5.14 11.25
CA SER A 637 -32.42 5.33 9.82
C SER A 637 -32.58 6.79 9.38
N PRO A 638 -32.19 7.14 8.14
CA PRO A 638 -32.55 8.41 7.50
C PRO A 638 -34.05 8.72 7.60
N SER A 639 -34.93 7.75 7.30
CA SER A 639 -36.40 7.85 7.42
C SER A 639 -36.93 7.93 8.86
N HIS A 640 -36.03 7.93 9.85
CA HIS A 640 -36.31 7.98 11.28
C HIS A 640 -36.90 6.71 11.90
N ARG A 641 -36.90 5.59 11.19
CA ARG A 641 -37.21 4.26 11.74
C ARG A 641 -36.17 3.85 12.78
N ILE A 642 -36.63 3.29 13.90
CA ILE A 642 -35.78 2.90 15.04
C ILE A 642 -35.58 1.38 15.08
N TYR A 643 -34.35 0.95 15.33
CA TYR A 643 -33.93 -0.44 15.44
C TYR A 643 -33.24 -0.66 16.80
N ASN A 644 -33.88 -1.42 17.67
CA ASN A 644 -33.42 -1.73 19.03
C ASN A 644 -33.40 -3.24 19.35
N GLN A 645 -33.75 -4.08 18.37
CA GLN A 645 -33.71 -5.53 18.48
C GLN A 645 -32.29 -6.04 18.19
N ARG A 646 -31.90 -7.13 18.86
CA ARG A 646 -30.59 -7.78 18.70
C ARG A 646 -30.71 -9.30 18.63
N SER A 647 -29.76 -9.94 17.95
CA SER A 647 -29.47 -11.36 18.06
C SER A 647 -28.28 -11.59 19.00
N GLU A 648 -28.42 -12.57 19.90
CA GLU A 648 -27.38 -12.97 20.87
C GLU A 648 -26.68 -14.28 20.46
N GLU A 649 -26.87 -14.76 19.23
CA GLU A 649 -26.25 -16.00 18.73
C GLU A 649 -24.70 -15.96 18.84
N LEU A 650 -24.10 -14.81 18.54
CA LEU A 650 -22.65 -14.59 18.62
C LEU A 650 -22.17 -14.14 20.02
N LEU A 651 -23.02 -14.14 21.05
CA LEU A 651 -22.67 -13.62 22.39
C LEU A 651 -21.51 -14.41 23.02
N HIS A 652 -21.40 -15.69 22.66
CA HIS A 652 -20.29 -16.57 23.03
C HIS A 652 -18.93 -16.19 22.41
N LEU A 653 -18.93 -15.36 21.36
CA LEU A 653 -17.77 -14.71 20.74
C LEU A 653 -17.59 -13.26 21.22
N ARG A 654 -18.27 -12.85 22.29
CA ARG A 654 -18.24 -11.46 22.80
C ARG A 654 -18.77 -10.42 21.78
N VAL A 655 -19.71 -10.83 20.94
CA VAL A 655 -20.37 -10.00 19.92
C VAL A 655 -21.89 -10.17 20.01
N PHE A 656 -22.67 -9.12 19.76
CA PHE A 656 -24.08 -9.29 19.40
C PHE A 656 -24.39 -8.53 18.11
N GLU A 657 -25.37 -9.01 17.35
CA GLU A 657 -25.81 -8.35 16.12
C GLU A 657 -27.03 -7.48 16.43
N ASN A 658 -27.07 -6.24 15.95
CA ASN A 658 -28.29 -5.44 15.92
C ASN A 658 -29.02 -5.74 14.61
N ASN A 659 -30.31 -6.06 14.67
CA ASN A 659 -31.12 -6.52 13.54
C ASN A 659 -31.52 -5.34 12.60
N ALA A 660 -30.63 -4.37 12.42
CA ALA A 660 -30.82 -3.22 11.55
C ALA A 660 -30.59 -3.60 10.08
N VAL A 661 -31.62 -3.39 9.27
CA VAL A 661 -31.60 -3.63 7.83
C VAL A 661 -31.21 -2.33 7.13
N LEU A 662 -29.99 -2.26 6.57
CA LEU A 662 -29.42 -1.03 6.01
C LEU A 662 -29.79 -0.87 4.53
N ASN A 663 -31.09 -0.76 4.26
CA ASN A 663 -31.63 -0.60 2.90
C ASN A 663 -31.75 0.87 2.43
N GLU A 664 -31.76 1.83 3.37
CA GLU A 664 -31.79 3.26 3.08
C GLU A 664 -30.37 3.85 2.97
N SER A 665 -30.08 4.52 1.84
CA SER A 665 -28.90 5.36 1.70
C SER A 665 -29.05 6.66 2.49
N GLY A 666 -27.97 7.11 3.13
CA GLY A 666 -27.95 8.36 3.90
C GLY A 666 -27.23 8.25 5.24
N THR A 667 -27.42 9.26 6.09
CA THR A 667 -26.84 9.26 7.44
C THR A 667 -27.70 8.45 8.40
N TRP A 668 -27.15 7.35 8.89
CA TRP A 668 -27.68 6.58 10.01
C TRP A 668 -27.07 7.08 11.33
N THR A 669 -27.85 7.02 12.40
CA THR A 669 -27.39 7.44 13.74
C THR A 669 -27.54 6.29 14.72
N TYR A 670 -26.58 6.09 15.61
CA TYR A 670 -26.65 5.09 16.67
C TYR A 670 -26.37 5.71 18.04
N THR A 671 -27.02 5.18 19.07
CA THR A 671 -26.82 5.59 20.47
C THR A 671 -26.58 4.36 21.35
N PHE A 672 -25.47 4.39 22.08
CA PHE A 672 -25.14 3.46 23.17
C PHE A 672 -25.67 4.04 24.49
N ASP A 673 -26.67 3.44 25.15
CA ASP A 673 -27.04 3.76 26.55
C ASP A 673 -26.31 2.80 27.49
N GLN A 674 -25.32 3.33 28.19
CA GLN A 674 -24.46 2.59 29.10
C GLN A 674 -24.97 2.65 30.55
N HIS A 675 -24.49 1.73 31.38
CA HIS A 675 -24.59 1.90 32.82
C HIS A 675 -23.71 3.06 33.29
N PRO A 676 -24.19 3.92 34.21
CA PRO A 676 -23.37 4.99 34.80
C PRO A 676 -22.08 4.42 35.40
N GLY A 677 -20.93 4.97 35.04
CA GLY A 677 -19.63 4.46 35.46
C GLY A 677 -19.13 3.23 34.71
N SER A 678 -19.66 2.93 33.51
CA SER A 678 -19.09 1.88 32.65
C SER A 678 -17.63 2.16 32.33
N ASN A 679 -16.76 1.21 32.70
CA ASN A 679 -15.34 1.18 32.36
C ASN A 679 -15.04 0.15 31.25
N GLN A 680 -16.06 -0.39 30.59
CA GLN A 680 -15.87 -1.37 29.51
C GLN A 680 -15.80 -0.65 28.15
N PRO A 681 -14.78 -0.93 27.33
CA PRO A 681 -14.76 -0.50 25.95
C PRO A 681 -15.71 -1.36 25.11
N HIS A 682 -16.37 -0.73 24.15
CA HIS A 682 -17.20 -1.41 23.15
C HIS A 682 -16.79 -0.96 21.76
N PHE A 683 -17.02 -1.79 20.74
CA PHE A 683 -16.88 -1.38 19.35
C PHE A 683 -18.18 -1.61 18.61
N ILE A 684 -18.56 -0.65 17.76
CA ILE A 684 -19.54 -0.87 16.69
C ILE A 684 -18.78 -1.05 15.38
N VAL A 685 -19.14 -2.09 14.65
CA VAL A 685 -18.73 -2.35 13.27
C VAL A 685 -20.00 -2.40 12.43
N VAL A 686 -20.01 -1.63 11.35
CA VAL A 686 -21.07 -1.65 10.36
C VAL A 686 -20.50 -2.08 9.03
N SER A 687 -21.14 -3.07 8.43
CA SER A 687 -20.73 -3.63 7.15
C SER A 687 -21.94 -3.76 6.22
N ALA A 688 -21.73 -3.54 4.93
CA ALA A 688 -22.75 -3.59 3.88
C ALA A 688 -22.19 -4.31 2.66
N THR A 689 -23.06 -4.74 1.75
CA THR A 689 -22.66 -5.43 0.51
C THR A 689 -22.89 -4.50 -0.70
N PRO A 690 -22.02 -4.49 -1.71
CA PRO A 690 -22.26 -3.76 -2.95
C PRO A 690 -23.49 -4.28 -3.70
N LYS A 691 -24.28 -3.37 -4.29
CA LYS A 691 -25.50 -3.71 -5.03
C LYS A 691 -25.21 -4.15 -6.47
N SER A 692 -24.08 -3.74 -7.03
CA SER A 692 -23.61 -4.13 -8.36
C SER A 692 -22.07 -4.15 -8.43
N SER A 693 -21.53 -4.55 -9.57
CA SER A 693 -20.10 -4.45 -9.92
C SER A 693 -19.72 -3.08 -10.51
N ASP A 694 -20.63 -2.10 -10.58
CA ASP A 694 -20.34 -0.76 -11.11
C ASP A 694 -19.37 0.01 -10.18
N GLN A 695 -18.40 0.72 -10.76
CA GLN A 695 -17.46 1.56 -10.01
C GLN A 695 -18.16 2.69 -9.25
N TRP A 696 -19.31 3.17 -9.71
CA TRP A 696 -20.12 4.17 -8.99
C TRP A 696 -20.76 3.61 -7.72
N GLU A 697 -21.03 2.31 -7.70
CA GLU A 697 -21.62 1.61 -6.55
C GLU A 697 -20.59 0.88 -5.69
N ALA A 698 -19.36 0.76 -6.19
CA ALA A 698 -18.23 0.21 -5.45
C ALA A 698 -18.00 0.97 -4.13
N PRO A 699 -17.52 0.28 -3.09
CA PRO A 699 -17.20 0.91 -1.81
C PRO A 699 -15.94 1.75 -1.91
N VAL A 700 -15.83 2.73 -1.00
CA VAL A 700 -14.55 3.39 -0.75
C VAL A 700 -13.63 2.40 -0.05
N VAL A 701 -12.54 2.06 -0.72
CA VAL A 701 -11.44 1.24 -0.19
C VAL A 701 -10.24 2.14 0.03
N ALA A 702 -9.58 1.94 1.15
CA ALA A 702 -8.31 2.55 1.44
C ALA A 702 -7.26 1.45 1.69
N ARG A 703 -6.00 1.75 1.36
CA ARG A 703 -4.85 0.86 1.54
C ARG A 703 -3.64 1.70 1.95
N PHE A 704 -2.77 1.14 2.79
CA PHE A 704 -1.58 1.80 3.28
C PHE A 704 -0.32 0.99 2.95
N PHE A 705 0.75 1.67 2.54
CA PHE A 705 2.06 1.06 2.26
C PHE A 705 3.18 2.10 2.47
N THR A 706 4.43 1.65 2.50
CA THR A 706 5.61 2.49 2.68
C THR A 706 6.59 2.33 1.51
N SER A 707 7.66 3.13 1.41
CA SER A 707 8.70 2.90 0.39
C SER A 707 9.56 1.67 0.67
N SER A 708 9.89 1.43 1.95
CA SER A 708 10.66 0.27 2.45
C SER A 708 10.06 -0.26 3.76
N LEU A 709 10.46 -1.47 4.16
CA LEU A 709 10.16 -2.06 5.48
C LEU A 709 11.34 -1.94 6.46
N GLU A 710 12.56 -1.99 5.93
CA GLU A 710 13.81 -1.87 6.69
C GLU A 710 14.53 -0.60 6.25
N LEU A 711 15.13 0.10 7.20
CA LEU A 711 15.90 1.33 6.99
C LEU A 711 17.23 1.17 7.71
N ASP A 712 18.32 1.39 6.99
CA ASP A 712 19.67 1.56 7.55
C ASP A 712 20.07 3.04 7.52
N GLU A 713 21.27 3.36 8.05
CA GLU A 713 21.80 4.74 8.08
C GLU A 713 22.11 5.32 6.68
N GLN A 714 22.02 4.51 5.62
CA GLN A 714 22.35 4.86 4.23
C GLN A 714 21.11 4.86 3.32
N SER A 715 19.94 4.53 3.87
CA SER A 715 18.67 4.41 3.15
C SER A 715 18.05 5.77 2.86
N ASP A 716 17.34 5.87 1.73
CA ASP A 716 16.47 7.00 1.42
C ASP A 716 15.41 7.21 2.54
N PRO A 717 14.97 8.46 2.81
CA PRO A 717 13.91 8.72 3.77
C PRO A 717 12.66 7.89 3.50
N LEU A 718 12.05 7.34 4.56
CA LEU A 718 10.84 6.53 4.41
C LEU A 718 9.72 7.38 3.83
N VAL A 719 9.07 6.90 2.77
CA VAL A 719 7.82 7.48 2.29
C VAL A 719 6.67 6.67 2.84
N LEU A 720 5.65 7.36 3.32
CA LEU A 720 4.35 6.80 3.69
C LEU A 720 3.39 7.06 2.54
N TYR A 721 2.68 6.04 2.05
CA TYR A 721 1.69 6.13 0.98
C TYR A 721 0.34 5.59 1.45
N ALA A 722 -0.74 6.17 0.94
CA ALA A 722 -2.09 5.69 1.13
C ALA A 722 -2.91 5.85 -0.15
N GLU A 723 -3.35 4.73 -0.73
CA GLU A 723 -4.33 4.72 -1.81
C GLU A 723 -5.72 4.84 -1.19
N VAL A 724 -6.54 5.77 -1.70
CA VAL A 724 -7.94 5.98 -1.28
C VAL A 724 -8.82 6.13 -2.52
N LYS A 725 -9.57 5.07 -2.85
CA LYS A 725 -10.35 5.01 -4.09
C LYS A 725 -11.76 4.43 -3.87
N GLN A 726 -12.72 4.87 -4.69
CA GLN A 726 -14.04 4.26 -4.81
C GLN A 726 -14.11 3.47 -6.12
N GLY A 727 -14.02 2.14 -6.03
CA GLY A 727 -13.65 1.35 -7.20
C GLY A 727 -12.25 1.75 -7.67
N ASP A 728 -12.12 2.25 -8.90
CA ASP A 728 -10.88 2.83 -9.41
C ASP A 728 -10.84 4.38 -9.29
N TRP A 729 -11.90 5.02 -8.81
CA TRP A 729 -12.00 6.48 -8.73
C TRP A 729 -11.22 7.09 -7.57
N PRO A 730 -10.41 8.15 -7.77
CA PRO A 730 -9.71 8.83 -6.69
C PRO A 730 -10.69 9.55 -5.74
N VAL A 731 -10.57 9.29 -4.44
CA VAL A 731 -11.31 10.06 -3.42
C VAL A 731 -10.51 11.31 -3.08
N MET A 732 -10.84 12.42 -3.75
CA MET A 732 -10.22 13.72 -3.52
C MET A 732 -10.54 14.29 -2.13
N ALA A 733 -9.63 15.10 -1.58
CA ALA A 733 -9.77 15.82 -0.30
C ALA A 733 -10.12 14.94 0.94
N ALA A 734 -9.74 13.66 0.92
CA ALA A 734 -9.80 12.79 2.09
C ALA A 734 -8.82 13.30 3.18
N ASN A 735 -9.24 13.25 4.45
CA ASN A 735 -8.34 13.56 5.55
C ASN A 735 -7.59 12.28 5.95
N VAL A 736 -6.44 12.06 5.34
CA VAL A 736 -5.62 10.87 5.55
C VAL A 736 -4.59 11.11 6.66
N VAL A 737 -4.67 10.35 7.74
CA VAL A 737 -3.73 10.44 8.87
C VAL A 737 -3.12 9.09 9.20
N VAL A 738 -1.80 9.07 9.36
CA VAL A 738 -1.03 7.95 9.90
C VAL A 738 -0.58 8.31 11.32
N THR A 739 -0.84 7.42 12.28
CA THR A 739 -0.26 7.48 13.62
C THR A 739 0.92 6.54 13.69
N VAL A 740 2.11 7.07 13.93
CA VAL A 740 3.36 6.32 14.14
C VAL A 740 3.55 6.10 15.64
N THR A 741 3.75 4.86 16.08
CA THR A 741 4.13 4.52 17.47
C THR A 741 5.47 3.77 17.49
N MET A 742 6.44 4.19 18.28
CA MET A 742 7.67 3.40 18.50
C MET A 742 7.43 2.26 19.49
N LEU A 743 7.99 1.07 19.21
CA LEU A 743 7.93 -0.11 20.08
C LEU A 743 9.23 -0.19 20.91
N HIS A 744 9.29 0.51 22.05
CA HIS A 744 10.44 0.46 22.96
C HIS A 744 10.08 0.04 24.39
N ASN A 745 11.04 -0.58 25.09
CA ASN A 745 10.76 -1.40 26.26
C ASN A 745 10.46 -0.64 27.57
N ASN A 746 10.61 0.69 27.62
CA ASN A 746 10.23 1.49 28.81
C ASN A 746 9.94 2.98 28.55
N THR A 747 8.96 3.47 29.33
CA THR A 747 8.72 4.85 29.81
C THR A 747 8.51 6.04 28.87
N ASN A 748 8.79 6.00 27.57
CA ASN A 748 8.40 7.08 26.64
C ASN A 748 7.75 6.53 25.36
N SER A 749 6.42 6.60 25.26
CA SER A 749 5.69 6.32 24.02
C SER A 749 5.88 7.48 23.04
N PHE A 750 6.81 7.33 22.10
CA PHE A 750 6.85 8.18 20.91
C PHE A 750 5.60 7.90 20.07
N GLU A 751 4.66 8.85 20.05
CA GLU A 751 3.54 8.90 19.11
C GLU A 751 3.66 10.16 18.24
N LYS A 752 3.60 10.00 16.91
CA LYS A 752 3.62 11.11 15.94
C LYS A 752 2.50 10.92 14.93
N ARG A 753 1.64 11.93 14.78
CA ARG A 753 0.54 11.93 13.80
C ARG A 753 0.94 12.71 12.56
N ILE A 754 0.79 12.08 11.41
CA ILE A 754 1.27 12.58 10.11
C ILE A 754 0.08 12.61 9.15
N THR A 755 -0.27 13.79 8.64
CA THR A 755 -1.23 13.94 7.55
C THR A 755 -0.53 13.71 6.22
N LEU A 756 -1.04 12.77 5.42
CA LEU A 756 -0.59 12.53 4.04
C LEU A 756 -1.37 13.43 3.09
N LEU A 757 -0.80 13.77 1.93
CA LEU A 757 -1.33 14.76 1.00
C LEU A 757 -1.37 14.18 -0.42
N ASP A 758 -2.44 14.51 -1.15
CA ASP A 758 -2.60 14.29 -2.59
C ASP A 758 -2.70 15.70 -3.21
N THR A 759 -1.57 16.21 -3.70
CA THR A 759 -1.40 17.57 -4.23
C THR A 759 -0.60 17.63 -5.52
N GLY A 760 0.09 16.55 -5.91
CA GLY A 760 0.98 16.52 -7.07
C GLY A 760 2.18 17.46 -6.96
N SER A 761 2.64 17.77 -5.74
CA SER A 761 3.72 18.75 -5.50
C SER A 761 5.12 18.28 -5.92
N GLY A 762 5.26 17.07 -6.48
CA GLY A 762 6.53 16.40 -6.73
C GLY A 762 6.86 15.39 -5.62
N ASP A 763 7.99 14.69 -5.73
CA ASP A 763 8.36 13.61 -4.80
C ASP A 763 8.17 14.02 -3.32
N PRO A 764 7.34 13.30 -2.53
CA PRO A 764 6.83 11.94 -2.74
C PRO A 764 5.43 11.84 -3.38
N ASP A 765 4.81 12.97 -3.70
CA ASP A 765 3.41 13.14 -4.12
C ASP A 765 3.40 13.57 -5.59
N ILE A 766 3.55 12.59 -6.49
CA ILE A 766 4.06 12.83 -7.84
C ILE A 766 2.97 13.19 -8.86
N THR A 767 1.69 13.01 -8.53
CA THR A 767 0.53 13.22 -9.41
C THR A 767 -0.62 13.76 -8.58
N GLN A 768 -1.30 14.82 -9.05
CA GLN A 768 -2.40 15.44 -8.31
C GLN A 768 -3.75 14.76 -8.60
N ASN A 769 -4.56 14.59 -7.55
CA ASN A 769 -5.91 14.03 -7.55
C ASN A 769 -6.00 12.59 -8.10
N ASP A 770 -4.96 11.78 -7.94
CA ASP A 770 -4.97 10.35 -8.32
C ASP A 770 -5.37 9.41 -7.17
N GLY A 771 -5.65 9.97 -5.98
CA GLY A 771 -6.06 9.24 -4.79
C GLY A 771 -4.90 8.57 -4.04
N ILE A 772 -3.64 8.84 -4.43
CA ILE A 772 -2.45 8.43 -3.70
C ILE A 772 -2.00 9.60 -2.80
N TYR A 773 -2.27 9.47 -1.51
CA TYR A 773 -1.82 10.44 -0.51
C TYR A 773 -0.45 10.01 0.01
N SER A 774 0.56 10.87 -0.05
CA SER A 774 1.90 10.51 0.42
C SER A 774 2.58 11.58 1.29
N ARG A 775 3.65 11.18 1.98
CA ARG A 775 4.56 12.06 2.73
C ARG A 775 5.82 11.33 3.20
N TYR A 776 6.96 12.02 3.26
CA TYR A 776 8.12 11.51 3.98
C TYR A 776 7.89 11.39 5.50
N PHE A 777 8.47 10.36 6.09
CA PHE A 777 8.66 10.17 7.52
C PHE A 777 10.15 10.00 7.82
N THR A 778 10.63 10.84 8.74
CA THR A 778 11.96 10.68 9.35
C THR A 778 11.74 10.54 10.86
N PRO A 779 12.37 9.53 11.50
CA PRO A 779 12.47 9.46 12.96
C PRO A 779 13.18 10.73 13.49
N ASP A 780 12.69 11.30 14.59
CA ASP A 780 13.34 12.48 15.19
C ASP A 780 14.64 12.06 15.90
N GLU A 781 15.64 12.96 16.03
CA GLU A 781 16.98 12.66 16.61
C GLU A 781 16.98 12.01 18.01
N LYS A 782 15.86 12.08 18.75
CA LYS A 782 15.68 11.44 20.06
C LYS A 782 15.14 10.01 20.00
N SER A 783 14.81 9.50 18.81
CA SER A 783 14.40 8.12 18.60
C SER A 783 15.57 7.31 18.06
N SER A 784 15.99 6.32 18.84
CA SER A 784 17.03 5.36 18.44
C SER A 784 16.51 4.42 17.35
N ALA A 785 17.40 3.63 16.74
CA ALA A 785 17.00 2.45 15.97
C ALA A 785 16.00 1.58 16.79
N GLY A 786 14.98 1.06 16.11
CA GLY A 786 13.91 0.30 16.74
C GLY A 786 12.74 0.03 15.79
N THR A 787 11.81 -0.82 16.23
CA THR A 787 10.61 -1.15 15.46
C THR A 787 9.53 -0.09 15.64
N TYR A 788 8.89 0.33 14.55
CA TYR A 788 7.77 1.27 14.55
C TYR A 788 6.50 0.57 14.07
N ARG A 789 5.38 0.84 14.74
CA ARG A 789 4.04 0.46 14.29
C ARG A 789 3.38 1.67 13.64
N LEU A 790 2.80 1.46 12.47
CA LEU A 790 2.06 2.45 11.71
C LEU A 790 0.56 2.09 11.80
N ILE A 791 -0.28 3.03 12.23
CA ILE A 791 -1.74 2.87 12.26
C ILE A 791 -2.34 3.85 11.26
N PHE A 792 -3.06 3.33 10.28
CA PHE A 792 -3.66 4.11 9.22
C PHE A 792 -5.10 4.50 9.56
N SER A 793 -5.47 5.76 9.31
CA SER A 793 -6.79 6.31 9.63
C SER A 793 -7.28 7.27 8.52
N PRO A 794 -7.86 6.74 7.44
CA PRO A 794 -8.55 7.56 6.45
C PRO A 794 -9.92 8.03 6.98
N PHE A 795 -10.11 9.35 7.00
CA PHE A 795 -11.40 9.98 7.32
C PHE A 795 -12.00 10.62 6.07
N PHE A 796 -13.19 10.20 5.69
CA PHE A 796 -13.91 10.80 4.57
C PHE A 796 -14.85 11.90 5.07
N ILE A 797 -14.83 13.03 4.38
CA ILE A 797 -15.81 14.10 4.53
C ILE A 797 -16.68 14.05 3.28
N THR A 798 -17.86 13.46 3.38
CA THR A 798 -18.87 13.55 2.32
C THR A 798 -19.38 14.98 2.24
N MET A 799 -18.83 15.78 1.32
CA MET A 799 -19.44 17.03 0.91
C MET A 799 -20.63 16.73 0.00
N THR A 800 -21.82 16.66 0.60
CA THR A 800 -23.07 16.80 -0.16
C THR A 800 -23.12 18.22 -0.72
N ASN A 801 -23.47 18.36 -2.01
CA ASN A 801 -23.81 19.65 -2.63
C ASN A 801 -25.13 20.17 -2.06
N ASP A 802 -25.06 20.72 -0.85
CA ASP A 802 -26.10 21.58 -0.26
C ASP A 802 -25.41 22.89 0.13
N ASP A 803 -25.68 23.93 -0.66
CA ASP A 803 -25.27 25.29 -0.31
C ASP A 803 -25.84 25.69 1.06
N HIS A 804 -25.01 26.33 1.87
CA HIS A 804 -25.35 26.86 3.20
C HIS A 804 -25.72 25.85 4.32
N LYS A 805 -24.78 24.98 4.71
CA LYS A 805 -24.35 24.88 6.15
C LYS A 805 -23.07 24.05 6.34
N LYS A 806 -22.05 24.65 6.98
CA LYS A 806 -20.83 23.94 7.41
C LYS A 806 -21.13 22.94 8.54
N SER A 807 -21.41 21.69 8.19
CA SER A 807 -21.41 20.55 9.11
C SER A 807 -20.27 19.59 8.72
N ARG A 808 -19.10 19.76 9.35
CA ARG A 808 -18.02 18.76 9.23
C ARG A 808 -18.51 17.46 9.88
N ARG A 809 -18.59 16.38 9.11
CA ARG A 809 -18.89 15.02 9.59
C ARG A 809 -17.81 14.09 9.06
N SER A 810 -17.42 13.11 9.89
CA SER A 810 -16.32 12.19 9.60
C SER A 810 -16.80 10.75 9.80
N THR A 811 -16.73 9.93 8.76
CA THR A 811 -16.74 8.48 8.91
C THR A 811 -15.32 8.01 9.18
N ASN A 812 -15.15 7.24 10.27
CA ASN A 812 -13.86 6.71 10.67
C ASN A 812 -13.66 5.32 10.04
N PHE A 813 -12.74 5.27 9.09
CA PHE A 813 -12.05 4.04 8.76
C PHE A 813 -10.71 4.15 9.49
N LEU A 814 -10.39 3.16 10.32
CA LEU A 814 -9.00 2.81 10.51
C LEU A 814 -8.80 1.53 9.69
N GLN A 815 -7.57 1.25 9.29
CA GLN A 815 -7.18 -0.10 8.87
C GLN A 815 -6.16 -0.59 9.90
#